data_AF-A0A8B8CJL3-F1
#
_entry.id   AF-A0A8B8CJL3-F1
#
_cell.length_a   1.000
_cell.length_b   1.000
_cell.length_c   1.000
_cell.angle_alpha   90.00
_cell.angle_beta   90.00
_cell.angle_gamma   90.00
#
_symmetry.space_group_name_H-M   'P 1'
#
loop_
_entity.id
_entity.type
_entity.pdbx_description
1 polymer ?
#
loop_
_entity_poly.entity_id
_entity_poly.type
_entity_poly.pdbx_seq_one_letter_code
_entity_poly.pdbx_strand_id
1 'polypeptide(L)'
;MDAAIVEKAFKQSLHPQGETDTETFYDTDGDDRGYASFDETTIRKPHNEDPGYLSMDELKPSVPKTRRKRKPRNADGKQETRPVLECRMPTLVTKPSFLLPIDEMPRHKRRPLGLQMLEASPPRSLKDLRNIIAAELKQVAKKLSRLERAYYGVGKSIQDEVNRYVSPIKVVMRMLTIFDFSSGRVIEDAIKAGQDPKRYKGDPNNITLLKDVYAKIKQYVPEKFTEISDYCLKILSTIEKYCVSFYDPEKDEYLETAAHYQQQISLWKSTIRNNLEKVKKLQKDFHERIIHYTMFTTPVVTFCKKNECEQVPFLFLFADACTNIRAAMAIMTTWLQADENYPIFLRNDIDDMEHNKEEKIRCMRDSKTRFHSVTYKLNHAEIELDTARGEIEGWKEKEEALHIEKDYLFNLQSELQQECDFKEFRRDELAKNKADFSPDDYNDTYDMLTEEIRYVRDRMPLVKRQLQQLNTNWNGWQTKSTHVGRLNGRYKMTKSIGVVCREIDQDWMLLYRTLPFYPKRGSETIEKDIASANMESARGKEGRALEALTRWRRHHTRAKFEDLIEALKKIKRHDIVVEIDKVLNPPNLMEEEEQEIYVPPSVAPELVPFYKEVERYDQLRKAHKNRRKSVTQHKTAQKQKS
;
A
#
# COMPACT_ATOMS: atom_id res chain seq x y z
N MET A 1 2.39 27.69 22.16
CA MET A 1 3.50 26.75 22.44
C MET A 1 3.76 25.84 21.22
N ASP A 2 3.35 26.26 20.01
CA ASP A 2 3.34 25.38 18.81
C ASP A 2 4.23 25.87 17.65
N ALA A 3 5.15 26.80 17.91
CA ALA A 3 6.10 27.26 16.90
C ALA A 3 7.45 26.51 16.96
N ALA A 4 7.74 25.79 18.05
CA ALA A 4 9.03 25.14 18.29
C ALA A 4 9.14 23.72 17.71
N ILE A 5 8.04 23.13 17.23
CA ILE A 5 8.02 21.75 16.73
C ILE A 5 8.39 21.68 15.24
N VAL A 6 8.12 22.73 14.47
CA VAL A 6 8.36 22.74 13.01
C VAL A 6 9.84 22.97 12.67
N GLU A 7 10.60 23.65 13.52
CA GLU A 7 12.03 23.94 13.28
C GLU A 7 12.94 22.73 13.56
N LYS A 8 12.46 21.74 14.30
CA LYS A 8 13.23 20.53 14.64
C LYS A 8 13.21 19.46 13.54
N ALA A 9 12.21 19.49 12.64
CA ALA A 9 12.09 18.55 11.52
C ALA A 9 12.99 18.92 10.32
N PHE A 10 13.47 20.18 10.23
CA PHE A 10 14.19 20.67 9.05
C PHE A 10 15.72 20.52 9.14
N LYS A 11 16.27 20.11 10.29
CA LYS A 11 17.73 20.02 10.53
C LYS A 11 18.31 18.59 10.48
N GLN A 12 17.51 17.56 10.16
CA GLN A 12 17.98 16.16 10.14
C GLN A 12 18.32 15.60 8.75
N SER A 13 18.17 16.36 7.66
CA SER A 13 18.33 15.82 6.29
C SER A 13 19.65 16.15 5.58
N LEU A 14 20.66 16.71 6.27
CA LEU A 14 21.91 17.12 5.61
C LEU A 14 23.15 16.72 6.42
N HIS A 15 23.66 15.51 6.17
CA HIS A 15 25.10 15.23 6.20
C HIS A 15 25.46 14.06 5.27
N PRO A 16 26.48 14.22 4.40
CA PRO A 16 27.06 13.14 3.60
C PRO A 16 28.48 12.78 4.09
N GLN A 17 28.75 11.49 4.32
CA GLN A 17 30.08 10.84 4.44
C GLN A 17 29.83 9.33 4.24
N GLY A 18 30.61 8.49 3.58
CA GLY A 18 31.92 8.47 2.91
C GLY A 18 32.15 6.98 2.56
N GLU A 19 32.44 6.61 1.31
CA GLU A 19 33.74 6.11 0.81
C GLU A 19 34.44 5.00 1.63
N THR A 20 35.12 4.11 0.90
CA THR A 20 35.97 2.94 1.26
C THR A 20 35.25 1.57 1.28
N ASP A 21 35.71 0.47 0.66
CA ASP A 21 36.95 0.18 -0.08
C ASP A 21 36.72 -0.98 -1.08
N THR A 22 37.38 -0.87 -2.22
CA THR A 22 37.63 -1.94 -3.18
C THR A 22 38.85 -2.74 -2.74
N GLU A 23 38.69 -4.05 -2.47
CA GLU A 23 39.79 -5.00 -2.45
C GLU A 23 39.51 -6.18 -3.39
N THR A 24 40.32 -6.21 -4.45
CA THR A 24 40.67 -7.35 -5.32
C THR A 24 41.57 -8.34 -4.58
N PHE A 25 41.51 -9.63 -4.95
CA PHE A 25 42.51 -10.73 -4.86
C PHE A 25 41.80 -12.05 -4.48
N TYR A 26 42.04 -13.26 -5.02
CA TYR A 26 42.99 -13.82 -5.98
C TYR A 26 42.31 -15.02 -6.67
N ASP A 27 42.70 -15.28 -7.93
CA ASP A 27 42.59 -16.57 -8.61
C ASP A 27 43.29 -17.69 -7.83
N THR A 28 42.68 -18.87 -7.80
CA THR A 28 43.40 -20.16 -7.78
C THR A 28 42.65 -21.18 -8.61
N ASP A 29 43.30 -21.57 -9.70
CA ASP A 29 43.01 -22.71 -10.57
C ASP A 29 43.16 -24.06 -9.84
N GLY A 30 42.50 -25.07 -10.41
CA GLY A 30 42.91 -26.48 -10.38
C GLY A 30 42.36 -27.30 -9.21
N ASP A 31 41.50 -28.27 -9.47
CA ASP A 31 41.99 -29.56 -9.96
C ASP A 31 40.87 -30.55 -10.27
N ASP A 32 41.10 -31.29 -11.35
CA ASP A 32 40.38 -32.46 -11.80
C ASP A 32 40.33 -33.57 -10.73
N ARG A 33 39.19 -34.26 -10.64
CA ARG A 33 39.15 -35.70 -10.38
C ARG A 33 37.81 -36.29 -10.79
N GLY A 34 37.85 -37.06 -11.87
CA GLY A 34 36.73 -37.81 -12.41
C GLY A 34 36.47 -39.16 -11.74
N TYR A 35 35.53 -39.86 -12.38
CA TYR A 35 35.17 -41.28 -12.30
C TYR A 35 34.49 -41.81 -11.03
N ALA A 36 33.21 -42.19 -11.18
CA ALA A 36 32.84 -43.60 -11.22
C ALA A 36 31.42 -43.78 -11.78
N SER A 37 31.36 -44.38 -12.96
CA SER A 37 30.21 -45.04 -13.58
C SER A 37 29.82 -46.29 -12.80
N PHE A 38 28.51 -46.57 -12.71
CA PHE A 38 27.99 -47.94 -12.65
C PHE A 38 26.69 -47.98 -13.47
N ASP A 39 26.85 -48.39 -14.73
CA ASP A 39 25.99 -49.34 -15.44
C ASP A 39 25.76 -50.58 -14.56
N GLU A 40 24.75 -51.44 -14.71
CA GLU A 40 23.59 -51.62 -15.57
C GLU A 40 22.99 -52.95 -15.04
N THR A 41 21.68 -53.17 -15.16
CA THR A 41 21.06 -54.43 -15.65
C THR A 41 19.65 -54.66 -15.09
N THR A 42 18.68 -54.49 -16.01
CA THR A 42 17.53 -55.37 -16.31
C THR A 42 16.54 -55.71 -15.19
N ILE A 43 15.23 -55.50 -15.39
CA ILE A 43 14.36 -56.44 -16.11
C ILE A 43 13.24 -55.71 -16.88
N ARG A 44 13.05 -56.13 -18.13
CA ARG A 44 12.02 -55.72 -19.10
C ARG A 44 10.65 -56.38 -18.83
N LYS A 45 9.57 -55.67 -19.20
CA LYS A 45 8.41 -56.05 -20.07
C LYS A 45 7.07 -55.47 -19.53
N PRO A 46 6.00 -55.33 -20.35
CA PRO A 46 5.93 -54.96 -21.77
C PRO A 46 4.93 -53.81 -22.05
N HIS A 47 5.01 -53.31 -23.27
CA HIS A 47 4.10 -52.36 -23.95
C HIS A 47 2.66 -52.90 -24.05
N ASN A 48 1.66 -52.02 -23.89
CA ASN A 48 0.36 -52.02 -24.59
C ASN A 48 -0.24 -50.61 -24.40
N GLU A 49 -0.10 -49.75 -25.40
CA GLU A 49 -1.18 -49.32 -26.30
C GLU A 49 -1.93 -48.08 -25.80
N ASP A 50 -1.42 -46.93 -26.23
CA ASP A 50 -2.11 -45.62 -26.27
C ASP A 50 -3.42 -45.71 -27.06
N PRO A 51 -4.41 -44.89 -26.68
CA PRO A 51 -5.27 -44.26 -27.67
C PRO A 51 -5.17 -42.73 -27.59
N GLY A 52 -4.93 -42.12 -28.75
CA GLY A 52 -5.56 -40.84 -29.07
C GLY A 52 -4.69 -39.59 -28.99
N TYR A 53 -3.62 -39.56 -29.80
CA TYR A 53 -3.04 -38.31 -30.29
C TYR A 53 -4.11 -37.55 -31.12
N LEU A 54 -4.62 -36.44 -30.58
CA LEU A 54 -5.18 -35.35 -31.39
C LEU A 54 -4.31 -34.11 -31.15
N SER A 55 -3.21 -34.07 -31.90
CA SER A 55 -2.58 -32.80 -32.27
C SER A 55 -3.42 -32.20 -33.40
N MET A 56 -3.97 -31.03 -33.17
CA MET A 56 -4.21 -30.07 -34.24
C MET A 56 -3.46 -28.79 -33.88
N ASP A 57 -2.38 -28.62 -34.62
CA ASP A 57 -1.68 -27.37 -34.83
C ASP A 57 -2.66 -26.21 -35.08
N GLU A 58 -2.53 -25.15 -34.30
CA GLU A 58 -2.45 -23.78 -34.85
C GLU A 58 -1.79 -22.85 -33.81
N LEU A 59 -0.52 -23.13 -33.51
CA LEU A 59 0.40 -22.12 -32.99
C LEU A 59 1.11 -21.46 -34.18
N LYS A 60 0.77 -20.20 -34.47
CA LYS A 60 1.74 -19.29 -35.09
C LYS A 60 2.45 -18.51 -34.00
N PRO A 61 3.76 -18.72 -33.79
CA PRO A 61 4.58 -17.79 -33.03
C PRO A 61 4.97 -16.64 -33.96
N SER A 62 4.95 -15.41 -33.45
CA SER A 62 5.76 -14.35 -34.05
C SER A 62 6.50 -13.59 -32.95
N VAL A 63 7.82 -13.70 -32.98
CA VAL A 63 8.78 -12.88 -32.23
C VAL A 63 9.25 -11.72 -33.15
N PRO A 64 10.11 -10.79 -32.68
CA PRO A 64 9.79 -9.37 -32.55
C PRO A 64 10.37 -8.53 -33.69
N LYS A 65 9.74 -7.39 -34.05
CA LYS A 65 10.38 -6.35 -34.87
C LYS A 65 10.08 -4.94 -34.37
N THR A 66 11.17 -4.33 -33.89
CA THR A 66 11.53 -2.90 -33.93
C THR A 66 10.60 -1.93 -34.67
N ARG A 67 10.25 -0.84 -33.97
CA ARG A 67 10.32 0.56 -34.41
C ARG A 67 9.70 0.90 -35.78
N ARG A 68 8.49 1.50 -35.79
CA ARG A 68 8.19 2.74 -36.55
C ARG A 68 6.79 3.29 -36.26
N LYS A 69 6.77 4.58 -35.93
CA LYS A 69 5.59 5.47 -35.90
C LYS A 69 4.80 5.34 -37.21
N ARG A 70 3.48 5.17 -37.12
CA ARG A 70 2.56 5.50 -38.22
C ARG A 70 1.52 6.52 -37.73
N LYS A 71 1.45 7.61 -38.50
CA LYS A 71 0.43 8.67 -38.46
C LYS A 71 -0.91 8.13 -38.96
N PRO A 72 -2.05 8.67 -38.51
CA PRO A 72 -3.34 8.42 -39.15
C PRO A 72 -3.39 9.07 -40.53
N ARG A 73 -3.99 8.36 -41.48
CA ARG A 73 -4.21 8.75 -42.88
C ARG A 73 -5.65 9.24 -42.98
N ASN A 74 -5.85 10.52 -43.28
CA ASN A 74 -7.15 11.09 -43.59
C ASN A 74 -7.63 10.62 -44.97
N ALA A 75 -8.91 10.25 -45.04
CA ALA A 75 -9.66 10.12 -46.26
C ALA A 75 -10.11 11.53 -46.67
N ASP A 76 -9.43 12.10 -47.67
CA ASP A 76 -10.03 12.93 -48.72
C ASP A 76 -8.91 13.33 -49.68
N GLY A 77 -8.93 12.72 -50.85
CA GLY A 77 -7.94 12.91 -51.88
C GLY A 77 -8.05 14.28 -52.54
N LYS A 78 -7.09 15.15 -52.23
CA LYS A 78 -6.54 16.09 -53.22
C LYS A 78 -5.02 16.09 -53.10
N GLN A 79 -4.38 15.70 -54.21
CA GLN A 79 -2.94 15.79 -54.41
C GLN A 79 -2.54 17.26 -54.48
N GLU A 80 -1.60 17.69 -53.66
CA GLU A 80 -0.70 18.79 -54.02
C GLU A 80 0.75 18.37 -53.81
N THR A 81 1.47 18.52 -54.89
CA THR A 81 2.86 18.16 -55.17
C THR A 81 3.80 19.00 -54.32
N ARG A 82 4.81 18.35 -53.72
CA ARG A 82 5.97 19.04 -53.14
C ARG A 82 6.92 19.41 -54.28
N PRO A 83 7.33 20.68 -54.45
CA PRO A 83 8.56 20.98 -55.12
C PRO A 83 9.70 20.99 -54.10
N VAL A 84 10.60 20.02 -54.28
CA VAL A 84 11.98 20.11 -53.83
C VAL A 84 12.63 21.24 -54.63
N LEU A 85 13.20 22.23 -53.93
CA LEU A 85 14.18 23.15 -54.51
C LEU A 85 15.36 23.27 -53.54
N GLU A 86 16.28 22.33 -53.69
CA GLU A 86 17.71 22.63 -53.54
C GLU A 86 18.10 23.59 -54.66
N CYS A 87 18.34 24.85 -54.31
CA CYS A 87 19.12 25.77 -55.13
C CYS A 87 19.95 26.65 -54.19
N ARG A 88 21.20 26.22 -53.96
CA ARG A 88 22.30 27.15 -53.72
C ARG A 88 22.51 27.97 -55.00
N MET A 89 22.67 29.29 -54.85
CA MET A 89 23.53 30.22 -55.61
C MET A 89 23.09 31.66 -55.28
N PRO A 90 23.86 32.71 -55.60
CA PRO A 90 25.11 33.13 -54.96
C PRO A 90 24.97 34.54 -54.35
N THR A 91 25.91 34.94 -53.48
CA THR A 91 26.09 36.32 -53.05
C THR A 91 26.26 37.27 -54.24
N LEU A 92 25.31 38.20 -54.42
CA LEU A 92 25.52 39.40 -55.23
C LEU A 92 25.24 40.64 -54.39
N VAL A 93 26.35 41.19 -53.90
CA VAL A 93 26.50 42.60 -53.53
C VAL A 93 26.45 43.43 -54.82
N THR A 94 25.99 44.67 -54.70
CA THR A 94 26.02 45.79 -55.68
C THR A 94 24.86 45.89 -56.68
N LYS A 95 23.84 46.72 -56.33
CA LYS A 95 23.46 47.91 -57.12
C LYS A 95 22.44 48.79 -56.34
N PRO A 96 22.60 50.13 -56.36
CA PRO A 96 21.77 51.07 -55.61
C PRO A 96 20.61 51.56 -56.50
N SER A 97 19.45 50.93 -56.42
CA SER A 97 18.30 51.37 -57.25
C SER A 97 16.94 51.39 -56.52
N PHE A 98 16.92 51.19 -55.21
CA PHE A 98 15.69 51.27 -54.42
C PHE A 98 15.94 52.06 -53.13
N LEU A 99 16.25 53.35 -53.27
CA LEU A 99 16.10 54.31 -52.18
C LEU A 99 14.70 54.91 -52.30
N LEU A 100 13.74 54.36 -51.55
CA LEU A 100 12.56 55.10 -51.15
C LEU A 100 13.00 56.27 -50.23
N PRO A 101 12.30 57.43 -50.26
CA PRO A 101 12.60 58.53 -49.36
C PRO A 101 12.58 58.06 -47.89
N ILE A 102 13.68 58.29 -47.18
CA ILE A 102 13.92 57.80 -45.81
C ILE A 102 13.06 58.53 -44.75
N ASP A 103 12.29 59.56 -45.13
CA ASP A 103 11.57 60.41 -44.16
C ASP A 103 10.18 59.93 -43.72
N GLU A 104 9.68 58.79 -44.24
CA GLU A 104 8.36 58.25 -43.84
C GLU A 104 8.38 56.78 -43.39
N MET A 105 9.50 56.29 -42.86
CA MET A 105 9.49 55.01 -42.13
C MET A 105 8.87 55.20 -40.73
N PRO A 106 7.83 54.43 -40.35
CA PRO A 106 7.32 54.48 -38.98
C PRO A 106 8.46 54.05 -38.06
N ARG A 107 8.93 54.99 -37.23
CA ARG A 107 9.94 54.76 -36.19
C ARG A 107 9.65 53.39 -35.56
N HIS A 108 10.57 52.45 -35.68
CA HIS A 108 10.45 51.13 -35.06
C HIS A 108 9.94 51.31 -33.63
N LYS A 109 8.67 50.97 -33.38
CA LYS A 109 8.11 50.94 -32.03
C LYS A 109 9.03 50.03 -31.24
N ARG A 110 9.76 50.59 -30.28
CA ARG A 110 10.65 49.82 -29.40
C ARG A 110 9.86 48.62 -28.92
N ARG A 111 10.39 47.41 -29.12
CA ARG A 111 9.72 46.19 -28.64
C ARG A 111 9.41 46.40 -27.15
N PRO A 112 8.16 46.17 -26.71
CA PRO A 112 7.82 46.30 -25.30
C PRO A 112 8.75 45.36 -24.52
N LEU A 113 9.40 45.90 -23.50
CA LEU A 113 10.31 45.17 -22.60
C LEU A 113 9.60 44.92 -21.27
N GLY A 114 9.97 43.84 -20.59
CA GLY A 114 9.47 43.57 -19.26
C GLY A 114 7.99 43.15 -19.22
N LEU A 115 7.26 43.61 -18.20
CA LEU A 115 5.84 43.27 -18.00
C LEU A 115 4.96 43.64 -19.21
N GLN A 116 5.26 44.75 -19.90
CA GLN A 116 4.53 45.19 -21.09
C GLN A 116 4.65 44.20 -22.27
N MET A 117 5.73 43.41 -22.31
CA MET A 117 5.89 42.37 -23.33
C MET A 117 4.90 41.22 -23.11
N LEU A 118 4.68 40.86 -21.84
CA LEU A 118 3.78 39.78 -21.41
C LEU A 118 2.31 40.20 -21.52
N GLU A 119 2.02 41.50 -21.41
CA GLU A 119 0.70 42.07 -21.68
C GLU A 119 0.39 42.09 -23.20
N ALA A 120 1.39 42.40 -24.04
CA ALA A 120 1.22 42.51 -25.49
C ALA A 120 1.21 41.15 -26.21
N SER A 121 1.91 40.15 -25.68
CA SER A 121 2.03 38.83 -26.31
C SER A 121 2.30 37.73 -25.29
N PRO A 122 1.81 36.49 -25.51
CA PRO A 122 2.14 35.37 -24.65
C PRO A 122 3.65 35.14 -24.55
N PRO A 123 4.18 34.70 -23.40
CA PRO A 123 5.59 34.35 -23.26
C PRO A 123 5.95 33.20 -24.20
N ARG A 124 7.16 33.25 -24.78
CA ARG A 124 7.69 32.20 -25.66
C ARG A 124 7.99 30.90 -24.91
N SER A 125 8.36 31.02 -23.64
CA SER A 125 8.59 29.89 -22.73
C SER A 125 8.30 30.29 -21.28
N LEU A 126 8.03 29.32 -20.41
CA LEU A 126 7.89 29.55 -18.97
C LEU A 126 9.21 30.03 -18.34
N LYS A 127 10.35 29.62 -18.88
CA LYS A 127 11.67 30.11 -18.45
C LYS A 127 11.81 31.62 -18.74
N ASP A 128 11.41 32.06 -19.93
CA ASP A 128 11.42 33.48 -20.27
C ASP A 128 10.48 34.28 -19.37
N LEU A 129 9.28 33.76 -19.10
CA LEU A 129 8.34 34.35 -18.16
C LEU A 129 8.96 34.55 -16.77
N ARG A 130 9.53 33.50 -16.18
CA ARG A 130 10.16 33.55 -14.85
C ARG A 130 11.29 34.57 -14.81
N ASN A 131 12.13 34.61 -15.85
CA ASN A 131 13.22 35.60 -15.96
C ASN A 131 12.70 37.04 -16.04
N ILE A 132 11.63 37.29 -16.79
CA ILE A 132 11.01 38.61 -16.89
C ILE A 132 10.45 39.02 -15.53
N ILE A 133 9.67 38.16 -14.88
CA ILE A 133 9.07 38.47 -13.58
C ILE A 133 10.15 38.69 -12.52
N ALA A 134 11.18 37.85 -12.47
CA ALA A 134 12.31 38.02 -11.55
C ALA A 134 13.05 39.36 -11.80
N ALA A 135 13.21 39.76 -13.06
CA ALA A 135 13.78 41.07 -13.39
C ALA A 135 12.88 42.22 -12.91
N GLU A 136 11.56 42.10 -13.04
CA GLU A 136 10.62 43.12 -12.55
C GLU A 136 10.58 43.20 -11.03
N LEU A 137 10.59 42.07 -10.31
CA LEU A 137 10.72 42.04 -8.86
C LEU A 137 12.02 42.72 -8.40
N LYS A 138 13.12 42.51 -9.13
CA LYS A 138 14.39 43.20 -8.88
C LYS A 138 14.30 44.71 -9.15
N GLN A 139 13.51 45.14 -10.14
CA GLN A 139 13.22 46.56 -10.35
C GLN A 139 12.40 47.16 -9.22
N VAL A 140 11.38 46.46 -8.72
CA VAL A 140 10.59 46.88 -7.56
C VAL A 140 11.47 47.00 -6.33
N ALA A 141 12.32 46.00 -6.05
CA ALA A 141 13.28 46.05 -4.95
C ALA A 141 14.21 47.28 -5.05
N LYS A 142 14.73 47.57 -6.26
CA LYS A 142 15.53 48.79 -6.50
C LYS A 142 14.74 50.07 -6.28
N LYS A 143 13.47 50.13 -6.72
CA LYS A 143 12.58 51.28 -6.48
C LYS A 143 12.34 51.48 -4.98
N LEU A 144 12.05 50.40 -4.24
CA LEU A 144 11.85 50.44 -2.79
C LEU A 144 13.11 50.90 -2.06
N SER A 145 14.29 50.38 -2.40
CA SER A 145 15.56 50.81 -1.79
C SER A 145 15.95 52.25 -2.15
N ARG A 146 15.49 52.79 -3.29
CA ARG A 146 15.64 54.22 -3.62
C ARG A 146 14.69 55.07 -2.77
N LEU A 147 13.45 54.62 -2.60
CA LEU A 147 12.46 55.29 -1.75
C LEU A 147 12.91 55.35 -0.30
N GLU A 148 13.45 54.25 0.24
CA GLU A 148 14.01 54.22 1.60
C GLU A 148 15.21 55.14 1.77
N ARG A 149 16.13 55.20 0.79
CA ARG A 149 17.24 56.15 0.82
C ARG A 149 16.77 57.60 0.73
N ALA A 150 15.71 57.88 -0.03
CA ALA A 150 15.11 59.21 -0.10
C ALA A 150 14.42 59.60 1.22
N TYR A 151 13.82 58.63 1.91
CA TYR A 151 13.18 58.85 3.20
C TYR A 151 14.21 58.95 4.34
N TYR A 152 14.99 57.91 4.63
CA TYR A 152 15.92 57.89 5.76
C TYR A 152 17.18 58.72 5.52
N GLY A 153 17.63 58.82 4.27
CA GLY A 153 18.95 59.35 3.91
C GLY A 153 19.98 58.23 3.67
N VAL A 154 21.12 58.59 3.07
CA VAL A 154 22.17 57.63 2.74
C VAL A 154 22.80 57.07 4.01
N GLY A 155 22.82 55.74 4.15
CA GLY A 155 23.39 55.03 5.31
C GLY A 155 22.54 55.10 6.59
N LYS A 156 21.37 55.74 6.52
CA LYS A 156 20.45 55.90 7.66
C LYS A 156 19.34 54.87 7.61
N SER A 157 18.80 54.58 8.78
CA SER A 157 17.79 53.55 9.03
C SER A 157 16.66 54.10 9.89
N ILE A 158 15.67 53.25 10.15
CA ILE A 158 14.59 53.57 11.10
C ILE A 158 15.12 53.91 12.51
N GLN A 159 16.25 53.32 12.92
CA GLN A 159 16.86 53.63 14.23
C GLN A 159 17.30 55.08 14.32
N ASP A 160 17.79 55.66 13.22
CA ASP A 160 18.23 57.06 13.19
C ASP A 160 17.04 58.02 13.31
N GLU A 161 15.89 57.67 12.72
CA GLU A 161 14.65 58.42 12.91
C GLU A 161 14.16 58.32 14.35
N VAL A 162 14.23 57.13 14.96
CA VAL A 162 13.88 56.94 16.39
C VAL A 162 14.76 57.83 17.27
N ASN A 163 16.08 57.75 17.09
CA ASN A 163 17.03 58.52 17.88
C ASN A 163 16.83 60.04 17.71
N ARG A 164 16.46 60.49 16.50
CA ARG A 164 16.26 61.91 16.19
C ARG A 164 14.92 62.47 16.69
N TYR A 165 13.83 61.73 16.53
CA TYR A 165 12.48 62.28 16.67
C TYR A 165 11.76 61.83 17.94
N VAL A 166 12.02 60.62 18.47
CA VAL A 166 11.18 60.06 19.55
C VAL A 166 11.28 60.85 20.85
N SER A 167 12.49 61.22 21.29
CA SER A 167 12.67 61.98 22.54
C SER A 167 12.01 63.38 22.48
N PRO A 168 12.26 64.21 21.44
CA PRO A 168 11.54 65.48 21.25
C PRO A 168 10.02 65.32 21.23
N ILE A 169 9.51 64.30 20.53
CA ILE A 169 8.07 64.05 20.43
C ILE A 169 7.48 63.66 21.79
N LYS A 170 8.15 62.78 22.57
CA LYS A 170 7.71 62.43 23.92
C LYS A 170 7.68 63.64 24.87
N VAL A 171 8.56 64.64 24.68
CA VAL A 171 8.50 65.91 25.44
C VAL A 171 7.24 66.70 25.06
N VAL A 172 6.94 66.81 23.77
CA VAL A 172 5.71 67.46 23.28
C VAL A 172 4.46 66.78 23.84
N MET A 173 4.43 65.43 23.81
CA MET A 173 3.33 64.64 24.37
C MET A 173 3.08 64.94 25.84
N ARG A 174 4.15 64.98 26.66
CA ARG A 174 4.04 65.30 28.08
C ARG A 174 3.55 66.73 28.33
N MET A 175 4.08 67.70 27.59
CA MET A 175 3.72 69.12 27.77
C MET A 175 2.29 69.44 27.31
N LEU A 176 1.80 68.75 26.27
CA LEU A 176 0.44 68.90 25.75
C LEU A 176 -0.55 67.88 26.30
N THR A 177 -0.15 67.04 27.25
CA THR A 177 -0.97 65.96 27.85
C THR A 177 -1.59 65.01 26.82
N ILE A 178 -0.84 64.68 25.77
CA ILE A 178 -1.25 63.75 24.71
C ILE A 178 -0.74 62.34 25.05
N PHE A 179 -1.64 61.37 25.10
CA PHE A 179 -1.30 59.98 25.42
C PHE A 179 -0.68 59.22 24.24
N ASP A 180 -1.19 59.45 23.02
CA ASP A 180 -0.74 58.75 21.81
C ASP A 180 -0.88 59.61 20.54
N PHE A 181 0.11 59.51 19.65
CA PHE A 181 0.05 60.08 18.30
C PHE A 181 -0.47 59.05 17.30
N SER A 182 -1.74 58.73 17.45
CA SER A 182 -2.41 57.64 16.73
C SER A 182 -3.23 58.09 15.51
N SER A 183 -3.38 59.39 15.26
CA SER A 183 -4.04 59.87 14.03
C SER A 183 -3.41 61.15 13.52
N GLY A 184 -3.56 61.40 12.21
CA GLY A 184 -3.10 62.64 11.59
C GLY A 184 -3.72 63.89 12.23
N ARG A 185 -4.99 63.82 12.64
CA ARG A 185 -5.71 64.93 13.27
C ARG A 185 -5.09 65.32 14.62
N VAL A 186 -4.80 64.34 15.47
CA VAL A 186 -4.17 64.57 16.78
C VAL A 186 -2.80 65.23 16.61
N ILE A 187 -2.04 64.83 15.59
CA ILE A 187 -0.74 65.44 15.29
C ILE A 187 -0.90 66.87 14.79
N GLU A 188 -1.84 67.14 13.88
CA GLU A 188 -2.11 68.49 13.37
C GLU A 188 -2.57 69.44 14.49
N ASP A 189 -3.41 68.97 15.42
CA ASP A 189 -3.88 69.73 16.57
C ASP A 189 -2.76 69.99 17.58
N ALA A 190 -1.87 69.01 17.80
CA ALA A 190 -0.67 69.18 18.62
C ALA A 190 0.30 70.21 18.04
N ILE A 191 0.49 70.23 16.72
CA ILE A 191 1.32 71.22 16.05
C ILE A 191 0.72 72.63 16.22
N LYS A 192 -0.60 72.79 16.08
CA LYS A 192 -1.28 74.07 16.30
C LYS A 192 -1.18 74.54 17.76
N ALA A 193 -1.43 73.64 18.72
CA ALA A 193 -1.33 73.94 20.14
C ALA A 193 0.11 74.26 20.57
N GLY A 194 1.10 73.59 19.96
CA GLY A 194 2.53 73.83 20.17
C GLY A 194 3.05 75.18 19.67
N GLN A 195 2.34 75.80 18.73
CA GLN A 195 2.67 77.13 18.21
C GLN A 195 2.16 78.27 19.12
N ASP A 196 1.23 77.98 20.03
CA ASP A 196 0.72 78.96 21.00
C ASP A 196 1.60 78.97 22.26
N PRO A 197 2.37 80.06 22.53
CA PRO A 197 3.23 80.16 23.71
C PRO A 197 2.47 80.07 25.04
N LYS A 198 1.14 80.31 25.03
CA LYS A 198 0.30 80.16 26.23
C LYS A 198 0.00 78.71 26.56
N ARG A 199 -0.06 77.84 25.54
CA ARG A 199 -0.42 76.42 25.70
C ARG A 199 0.80 75.52 25.79
N TYR A 200 1.90 75.87 25.12
CA TYR A 200 3.13 75.09 25.14
C TYR A 200 4.29 75.88 25.74
N LYS A 201 4.78 75.44 26.90
CA LYS A 201 5.92 76.04 27.62
C LYS A 201 7.26 75.33 27.38
N GLY A 202 7.30 74.37 26.44
CA GLY A 202 8.51 73.63 26.11
C GLY A 202 9.37 74.31 25.05
N ASP A 203 10.50 73.68 24.68
CA ASP A 203 11.36 74.14 23.59
C ASP A 203 10.60 74.13 22.25
N PRO A 204 10.45 75.28 21.55
CA PRO A 204 9.81 75.37 20.24
C PRO A 204 10.43 74.44 19.19
N ASN A 205 11.72 74.11 19.33
CA ASN A 205 12.42 73.21 18.41
C ASN A 205 11.79 71.79 18.37
N ASN A 206 11.20 71.33 19.48
CA ASN A 206 10.53 70.02 19.51
C ASN A 206 9.26 70.00 18.63
N ILE A 207 8.53 71.12 18.57
CA ILE A 207 7.35 71.27 17.69
C ILE A 207 7.79 71.34 16.22
N THR A 208 8.91 72.02 15.94
CA THR A 208 9.52 72.02 14.60
C THR A 208 9.87 70.60 14.16
N LEU A 209 10.53 69.81 15.01
CA LEU A 209 10.87 68.41 14.70
C LEU A 209 9.64 67.52 14.49
N LEU A 210 8.57 67.70 15.27
CA LEU A 210 7.29 67.00 15.07
C LEU A 210 6.67 67.37 13.71
N LYS A 211 6.66 68.66 13.38
CA LYS A 211 6.14 69.17 12.10
C LYS A 211 6.95 68.62 10.92
N ASP A 212 8.28 68.58 11.04
CA ASP A 212 9.19 68.08 10.01
C ASP A 212 8.92 66.60 9.69
N VAL A 213 8.86 65.74 10.73
CA VAL A 213 8.64 64.30 10.51
C VAL A 213 7.21 64.00 10.04
N TYR A 214 6.22 64.75 10.53
CA TYR A 214 4.84 64.62 10.06
C TYR A 214 4.71 65.01 8.57
N ALA A 215 5.31 66.12 8.16
CA ALA A 215 5.34 66.54 6.76
C ALA A 215 6.03 65.49 5.87
N LYS A 216 7.15 64.93 6.34
CA LYS A 216 7.89 63.87 5.66
C LYS A 216 7.03 62.60 5.47
N ILE A 217 6.30 62.16 6.48
CA ILE A 217 5.39 61.00 6.37
C ILE A 217 4.25 61.28 5.39
N LYS A 218 3.64 62.47 5.46
CA LYS A 218 2.57 62.90 4.56
C LYS A 218 3.02 62.98 3.11
N GLN A 219 4.28 63.34 2.86
CA GLN A 219 4.86 63.40 1.51
C GLN A 219 5.17 62.02 0.93
N TYR A 220 5.73 61.10 1.72
CA TYR A 220 6.30 59.84 1.21
C TYR A 220 5.35 58.64 1.27
N VAL A 221 4.49 58.54 2.29
CA VAL A 221 3.67 57.34 2.49
C VAL A 221 2.52 57.20 1.48
N PRO A 222 1.74 58.26 1.14
CA PRO A 222 0.51 58.08 0.38
C PRO A 222 0.65 57.65 -1.08
N GLU A 223 1.36 58.44 -1.88
CA GLU A 223 1.38 58.27 -3.33
C GLU A 223 2.43 57.24 -3.76
N LYS A 224 3.61 57.27 -3.12
CA LYS A 224 4.76 56.44 -3.53
C LYS A 224 4.53 54.95 -3.29
N PHE A 225 3.85 54.59 -2.20
CA PHE A 225 3.54 53.19 -1.92
C PHE A 225 2.34 52.68 -2.72
N THR A 226 1.40 53.55 -3.09
CA THR A 226 0.27 53.18 -3.96
C THR A 226 0.77 52.75 -5.33
N GLU A 227 1.67 53.53 -5.96
CA GLU A 227 2.28 53.18 -7.25
C GLU A 227 3.01 51.83 -7.20
N ILE A 228 3.82 51.61 -6.17
CA ILE A 228 4.57 50.35 -6.02
C ILE A 228 3.62 49.18 -5.77
N SER A 229 2.61 49.36 -4.92
CA SER A 229 1.64 48.30 -4.60
C SER A 229 0.82 47.90 -5.82
N ASP A 230 0.37 48.87 -6.63
CA ASP A 230 -0.36 48.61 -7.87
C ASP A 230 0.51 47.88 -8.89
N TYR A 231 1.79 48.23 -8.97
CA TYR A 231 2.73 47.53 -9.83
C TYR A 231 2.98 46.08 -9.36
N CYS A 232 3.10 45.84 -8.05
CA CYS A 232 3.14 44.49 -7.49
C CYS A 232 1.88 43.69 -7.80
N LEU A 233 0.69 44.31 -7.77
CA LEU A 233 -0.56 43.64 -8.15
C LEU A 233 -0.59 43.26 -9.63
N LYS A 234 -0.01 44.08 -10.53
CA LYS A 234 0.16 43.72 -11.95
C LYS A 234 1.09 42.53 -12.13
N ILE A 235 2.21 42.50 -11.39
CA ILE A 235 3.11 41.34 -11.38
C ILE A 235 2.36 40.10 -10.88
N LEU A 236 1.62 40.20 -9.78
CA LEU A 236 0.81 39.11 -9.23
C LEU A 236 -0.19 38.56 -10.25
N SER A 237 -0.93 39.44 -10.92
CA SER A 237 -1.89 39.05 -11.97
C SER A 237 -1.22 38.26 -13.10
N THR A 238 0.00 38.65 -13.46
CA THR A 238 0.79 37.95 -14.48
C THR A 238 1.25 36.57 -14.00
N ILE A 239 1.70 36.45 -12.74
CA ILE A 239 2.03 35.16 -12.12
C ILE A 239 0.80 34.25 -12.10
N GLU A 240 -0.33 34.74 -11.61
CA GLU A 240 -1.60 33.99 -11.53
C GLU A 240 -2.08 33.46 -12.88
N LYS A 241 -1.81 34.19 -13.96
CA LYS A 241 -2.22 33.81 -15.32
C LYS A 241 -1.43 32.61 -15.86
N TYR A 242 -0.17 32.45 -15.47
CA TYR A 242 0.74 31.51 -16.12
C TYR A 242 1.31 30.42 -15.19
N CYS A 243 1.45 30.69 -13.89
CA CYS A 243 1.95 29.75 -12.89
C CYS A 243 0.77 29.04 -12.21
N VAL A 244 0.17 28.08 -12.92
CA VAL A 244 -1.07 27.40 -12.53
C VAL A 244 -0.83 25.93 -12.22
N SER A 245 -1.59 25.38 -11.28
CA SER A 245 -1.74 23.92 -11.16
C SER A 245 -2.77 23.43 -12.18
N PHE A 246 -2.58 22.21 -12.69
CA PHE A 246 -3.58 21.54 -13.53
C PHE A 246 -4.61 20.75 -12.69
N TYR A 247 -4.46 20.74 -11.36
CA TYR A 247 -5.31 20.00 -10.44
C TYR A 247 -6.78 20.45 -10.48
N ASP A 248 -7.68 19.51 -10.79
CA ASP A 248 -9.12 19.66 -10.63
C ASP A 248 -9.60 18.96 -9.33
N PRO A 249 -10.04 19.71 -8.29
CA PRO A 249 -10.48 19.12 -7.02
C PRO A 249 -11.59 18.08 -7.12
N GLU A 250 -12.37 18.09 -8.20
CA GLU A 250 -13.49 17.17 -8.40
C GLU A 250 -13.09 15.86 -9.08
N LYS A 251 -11.95 15.85 -9.81
CA LYS A 251 -11.56 14.71 -10.67
C LYS A 251 -10.22 14.08 -10.28
N ASP A 252 -9.34 14.86 -9.67
CA ASP A 252 -7.92 14.52 -9.57
C ASP A 252 -7.49 14.17 -8.14
N GLU A 253 -8.36 13.53 -7.33
CA GLU A 253 -8.09 13.22 -5.92
C GLU A 253 -6.78 12.43 -5.70
N TYR A 254 -6.32 11.68 -6.71
CA TYR A 254 -5.09 10.88 -6.68
C TYR A 254 -3.81 11.68 -6.97
N LEU A 255 -3.89 12.96 -7.35
CA LEU A 255 -2.75 13.78 -7.75
C LEU A 255 -2.27 14.67 -6.59
N GLU A 256 -1.65 14.07 -5.59
CA GLU A 256 -1.22 14.73 -4.34
C GLU A 256 -0.32 15.95 -4.57
N THR A 257 0.73 15.81 -5.39
CA THR A 257 1.66 16.92 -5.71
C THR A 257 0.93 18.11 -6.34
N ALA A 258 0.00 17.84 -7.25
CA ALA A 258 -0.78 18.88 -7.91
C ALA A 258 -1.77 19.55 -6.96
N ALA A 259 -2.36 18.79 -6.04
CA ALA A 259 -3.23 19.28 -4.97
C ALA A 259 -2.46 20.19 -4.00
N HIS A 260 -1.29 19.74 -3.53
CA HIS A 260 -0.44 20.51 -2.63
C HIS A 260 0.03 21.81 -3.26
N TYR A 261 0.45 21.78 -4.53
CA TYR A 261 0.84 22.98 -5.25
C TYR A 261 -0.32 23.97 -5.38
N GLN A 262 -1.54 23.49 -5.66
CA GLN A 262 -2.73 24.34 -5.73
C GLN A 262 -3.08 24.99 -4.38
N GLN A 263 -2.95 24.25 -3.28
CA GLN A 263 -3.14 24.79 -1.93
C GLN A 263 -2.10 25.89 -1.62
N GLN A 264 -0.83 25.67 -1.98
CA GLN A 264 0.23 26.67 -1.81
C GLN A 264 -0.04 27.93 -2.63
N ILE A 265 -0.45 27.80 -3.90
CA ILE A 265 -0.83 28.93 -4.75
C ILE A 265 -1.93 29.77 -4.09
N SER A 266 -2.99 29.13 -3.58
CA SER A 266 -4.11 29.82 -2.92
C SER A 266 -3.65 30.59 -1.67
N LEU A 267 -2.78 29.97 -0.86
CA LEU A 267 -2.21 30.59 0.33
C LEU A 267 -1.31 31.78 -0.02
N TRP A 268 -0.42 31.64 -1.00
CA TRP A 268 0.46 32.73 -1.44
C TRP A 268 -0.33 33.90 -2.02
N LYS A 269 -1.31 33.62 -2.87
CA LYS A 269 -2.20 34.61 -3.47
C LYS A 269 -2.93 35.45 -2.41
N SER A 270 -3.54 34.79 -1.44
CA SER A 270 -4.23 35.49 -0.34
C SER A 270 -3.26 36.30 0.53
N THR A 271 -2.10 35.73 0.88
CA THR A 271 -1.10 36.39 1.72
C THR A 271 -0.49 37.63 1.05
N ILE A 272 -0.15 37.54 -0.23
CA ILE A 272 0.38 38.66 -1.02
C ILE A 272 -0.64 39.81 -1.05
N ARG A 273 -1.90 39.52 -1.39
CA ARG A 273 -2.96 40.53 -1.47
C ARG A 273 -3.20 41.20 -0.12
N ASN A 274 -3.27 40.40 0.95
CA ASN A 274 -3.41 40.92 2.31
C ASN A 274 -2.27 41.87 2.70
N ASN A 275 -1.02 41.54 2.36
CA ASN A 275 0.12 42.42 2.64
C ASN A 275 0.05 43.74 1.84
N LEU A 276 -0.29 43.69 0.55
CA LEU A 276 -0.41 44.90 -0.28
C LEU A 276 -1.62 45.77 0.13
N GLU A 277 -2.72 45.15 0.52
CA GLU A 277 -3.92 45.85 1.00
C GLU A 277 -3.67 46.51 2.37
N LYS A 278 -2.93 45.86 3.27
CA LYS A 278 -2.53 46.44 4.56
C LYS A 278 -1.79 47.77 4.41
N VAL A 279 -0.94 47.92 3.39
CA VAL A 279 -0.24 49.19 3.11
C VAL A 279 -1.24 50.32 2.86
N LYS A 280 -2.21 50.09 1.96
CA LYS A 280 -3.27 51.07 1.63
C LYS A 280 -4.19 51.32 2.83
N LYS A 281 -4.55 50.27 3.55
CA LYS A 281 -5.46 50.34 4.71
C LYS A 281 -4.86 51.13 5.85
N LEU A 282 -3.61 50.86 6.24
CA LEU A 282 -2.94 51.60 7.33
C LEU A 282 -2.77 53.08 7.01
N GLN A 283 -2.48 53.41 5.75
CA GLN A 283 -2.46 54.79 5.30
C GLN A 283 -3.83 55.46 5.44
N LYS A 284 -4.91 54.79 5.01
CA LYS A 284 -6.28 55.30 5.14
C LYS A 284 -6.68 55.47 6.62
N ASP A 285 -6.40 54.45 7.43
CA ASP A 285 -6.69 54.44 8.85
C ASP A 285 -5.93 55.55 9.59
N PHE A 286 -4.71 55.92 9.16
CA PHE A 286 -3.99 57.05 9.75
C PHE A 286 -4.64 58.43 9.47
N HIS A 287 -5.30 58.58 8.32
CA HIS A 287 -5.97 59.82 7.93
C HIS A 287 -7.40 59.93 8.49
N GLU A 288 -8.13 58.81 8.48
CA GLU A 288 -9.57 58.78 8.79
C GLU A 288 -9.89 58.25 10.19
N ARG A 289 -8.99 57.46 10.78
CA ARG A 289 -9.22 56.71 12.02
C ARG A 289 -7.99 56.79 12.94
N ILE A 290 -7.86 55.82 13.84
CA ILE A 290 -6.79 55.67 14.81
C ILE A 290 -5.94 54.47 14.39
N ILE A 291 -4.62 54.65 14.32
CA ILE A 291 -3.64 53.58 14.16
C ILE A 291 -3.04 53.20 15.50
N HIS A 292 -2.83 51.89 15.70
CA HIS A 292 -2.17 51.37 16.88
C HIS A 292 -0.99 50.50 16.47
N TYR A 293 0.07 50.45 17.27
CA TYR A 293 1.30 49.75 16.90
C TYR A 293 1.07 48.25 16.63
N THR A 294 0.07 47.63 17.27
CA THR A 294 -0.30 46.21 17.04
C THR A 294 -0.88 45.92 15.66
N MET A 295 -1.24 46.96 14.89
CA MET A 295 -1.71 46.82 13.52
C MET A 295 -0.55 46.58 12.52
N PHE A 296 0.69 46.82 12.95
CA PHE A 296 1.88 46.60 12.13
C PHE A 296 2.29 45.13 12.03
N THR A 297 3.17 44.85 11.08
CA THR A 297 3.83 43.55 10.94
C THR A 297 4.67 43.21 12.18
N THR A 298 4.79 41.92 12.48
CA THR A 298 5.53 41.40 13.65
C THR A 298 6.95 41.97 13.81
N PRO A 299 7.75 42.14 12.73
CA PRO A 299 9.08 42.74 12.85
C PRO A 299 9.03 44.19 13.36
N VAL A 300 8.07 44.98 12.87
CA VAL A 300 7.90 46.38 13.27
C VAL A 300 7.35 46.47 14.69
N VAL A 301 6.36 45.65 15.06
CA VAL A 301 5.85 45.58 16.44
C VAL A 301 6.95 45.29 17.45
N THR A 302 7.79 44.29 17.15
CA THR A 302 8.92 43.90 18.00
C THR A 302 9.92 45.05 18.13
N PHE A 303 10.20 45.76 17.03
CA PHE A 303 11.08 46.93 17.04
C PHE A 303 10.50 48.09 17.85
N CYS A 304 9.20 48.38 17.74
CA CYS A 304 8.52 49.40 18.53
C CYS A 304 8.63 49.13 20.03
N LYS A 305 8.36 47.89 20.46
CA LYS A 305 8.45 47.50 21.88
C LYS A 305 9.89 47.60 22.41
N LYS A 306 10.87 47.15 21.63
CA LYS A 306 12.29 47.21 22.02
C LYS A 306 12.79 48.64 22.24
N ASN A 307 12.24 49.61 21.52
CA ASN A 307 12.62 51.02 21.61
C ASN A 307 11.62 51.87 22.40
N GLU A 308 10.63 51.27 23.08
CA GLU A 308 9.57 51.96 23.84
C GLU A 308 8.84 53.05 23.03
N CYS A 309 8.49 52.73 21.78
CA CYS A 309 7.90 53.68 20.83
C CYS A 309 6.41 53.43 20.58
N GLU A 310 5.69 52.77 21.50
CA GLU A 310 4.30 52.35 21.31
C GLU A 310 3.34 53.53 21.14
N GLN A 311 3.65 54.68 21.74
CA GLN A 311 2.79 55.87 21.75
C GLN A 311 2.97 56.74 20.50
N VAL A 312 3.91 56.42 19.61
CA VAL A 312 4.21 57.17 18.39
C VAL A 312 4.13 56.29 17.13
N PRO A 313 3.01 55.57 16.91
CA PRO A 313 2.90 54.59 15.83
C PRO A 313 3.09 55.20 14.44
N PHE A 314 2.75 56.47 14.23
CA PHE A 314 2.85 57.11 12.92
C PHE A 314 4.28 57.12 12.33
N LEU A 315 5.31 57.16 13.18
CA LEU A 315 6.72 57.11 12.74
C LEU A 315 7.08 55.80 12.01
N PHE A 316 6.32 54.74 12.26
CA PHE A 316 6.59 53.41 11.74
C PHE A 316 5.79 53.05 10.48
N LEU A 317 4.88 53.92 10.04
CA LEU A 317 4.04 53.69 8.84
C LEU A 317 4.89 53.40 7.59
N PHE A 318 5.95 54.17 7.40
CA PHE A 318 6.86 53.99 6.26
C PHE A 318 7.59 52.63 6.33
N ALA A 319 8.13 52.29 7.50
CA ALA A 319 8.86 51.05 7.70
C ALA A 319 7.97 49.80 7.54
N ASP A 320 6.74 49.87 8.05
CA ASP A 320 5.77 48.80 7.92
C ASP A 320 5.33 48.62 6.46
N ALA A 321 5.10 49.70 5.74
CA ALA A 321 4.80 49.64 4.31
C ALA A 321 5.93 48.98 3.50
N CYS A 322 7.19 49.34 3.78
CA CYS A 322 8.34 48.68 3.18
C CYS A 322 8.42 47.19 3.53
N THR A 323 8.11 46.82 4.77
CA THR A 323 8.13 45.43 5.25
C THR A 323 7.06 44.58 4.55
N ASN A 324 5.83 45.10 4.43
CA ASN A 324 4.75 44.43 3.72
C ASN A 324 5.07 44.21 2.22
N ILE A 325 5.65 45.22 1.54
CA ILE A 325 6.04 45.07 0.13
C ILE A 325 7.17 44.05 -0.03
N ARG A 326 8.17 44.06 0.84
CA ARG A 326 9.23 43.03 0.84
C ARG A 326 8.66 41.63 1.05
N ALA A 327 7.75 41.47 2.00
CA ALA A 327 7.10 40.18 2.26
C ALA A 327 6.34 39.70 1.02
N ALA A 328 5.58 40.58 0.36
CA ALA A 328 4.89 40.26 -0.88
C ALA A 328 5.86 39.82 -2.00
N MET A 329 6.96 40.57 -2.22
CA MET A 329 7.97 40.20 -3.23
C MET A 329 8.69 38.89 -2.91
N ALA A 330 8.98 38.62 -1.63
CA ALA A 330 9.62 37.39 -1.20
C ALA A 330 8.72 36.18 -1.52
N ILE A 331 7.43 36.26 -1.19
CA ILE A 331 6.46 35.21 -1.50
C ILE A 331 6.32 35.02 -3.02
N MET A 332 6.26 36.10 -3.82
CA MET A 332 6.26 35.98 -5.28
C MET A 332 7.51 35.29 -5.81
N THR A 333 8.67 35.56 -5.23
CA THR A 333 9.94 34.91 -5.61
C THR A 333 9.92 33.42 -5.27
N THR A 334 9.43 33.06 -4.07
CA THR A 334 9.25 31.66 -3.66
C THR A 334 8.27 30.93 -4.57
N TRP A 335 7.17 31.58 -4.98
CA TRP A 335 6.21 31.00 -5.91
C TRP A 335 6.89 30.67 -7.25
N LEU A 336 7.67 31.58 -7.83
CA LEU A 336 8.39 31.30 -9.09
C LEU A 336 9.38 30.13 -8.97
N GLN A 337 10.05 29.98 -7.83
CA GLN A 337 10.96 28.86 -7.57
C GLN A 337 10.19 27.53 -7.42
N ALA A 338 9.06 27.54 -6.72
CA ALA A 338 8.20 26.36 -6.61
C ALA A 338 7.65 25.95 -7.98
N ASP A 339 7.21 26.92 -8.79
CA ASP A 339 6.76 26.68 -10.16
C ASP A 339 7.87 26.09 -11.04
N GLU A 340 9.13 26.47 -10.80
CA GLU A 340 10.28 25.89 -11.50
C GLU A 340 10.53 24.42 -11.18
N ASN A 341 10.32 24.03 -9.93
CA ASN A 341 10.49 22.66 -9.49
C ASN A 341 9.24 21.80 -9.75
N TYR A 342 8.06 22.41 -9.92
CA TYR A 342 6.80 21.70 -10.09
C TYR A 342 6.82 20.65 -11.23
N PRO A 343 7.31 20.94 -12.45
CA PRO A 343 7.45 19.92 -13.50
C PRO A 343 8.38 18.76 -13.16
N ILE A 344 9.37 18.97 -12.28
CA ILE A 344 10.30 17.92 -11.85
C ILE A 344 9.57 16.97 -10.89
N PHE A 345 8.83 17.51 -9.92
CA PHE A 345 8.01 16.69 -9.02
C PHE A 345 6.98 15.86 -9.77
N LEU A 346 6.30 16.45 -10.76
CA LEU A 346 5.35 15.72 -11.60
C LEU A 346 6.01 14.59 -12.41
N ARG A 347 7.26 14.78 -12.86
CA ARG A 347 7.99 13.71 -13.54
C ARG A 347 8.28 12.56 -12.59
N ASN A 348 8.73 12.86 -11.37
CA ASN A 348 8.97 11.84 -10.35
C ASN A 348 7.68 11.08 -10.03
N ASP A 349 6.54 11.78 -9.88
CA ASP A 349 5.25 11.13 -9.64
C ASP A 349 4.87 10.18 -10.79
N ILE A 350 5.13 10.57 -12.04
CA ILE A 350 4.90 9.71 -13.22
C ILE A 350 5.80 8.48 -13.16
N ASP A 351 7.08 8.66 -12.89
CA ASP A 351 8.06 7.57 -12.80
C ASP A 351 7.69 6.57 -11.68
N ASP A 352 7.24 7.08 -10.52
CA ASP A 352 6.76 6.28 -9.39
C ASP A 352 5.47 5.51 -9.74
N MET A 353 4.53 6.15 -10.45
CA MET A 353 3.32 5.50 -10.94
C MET A 353 3.63 4.41 -11.98
N GLU A 354 4.60 4.65 -12.87
CA GLU A 354 5.06 3.65 -13.84
C GLU A 354 5.71 2.45 -13.13
N HIS A 355 6.56 2.70 -12.13
CA HIS A 355 7.17 1.65 -11.33
C HIS A 355 6.13 0.80 -10.58
N ASN A 356 5.18 1.46 -9.90
CA ASN A 356 4.09 0.79 -9.19
C ASN A 356 3.23 -0.06 -10.13
N LYS A 357 2.95 0.44 -11.34
CA LYS A 357 2.23 -0.33 -12.37
C LYS A 357 3.01 -1.57 -12.79
N GLU A 358 4.31 -1.45 -13.03
CA GLU A 358 5.16 -2.59 -13.40
C GLU A 358 5.21 -3.65 -12.29
N GLU A 359 5.33 -3.23 -11.03
CA GLU A 359 5.28 -4.13 -9.88
C GLU A 359 3.93 -4.84 -9.76
N LYS A 360 2.81 -4.13 -9.91
CA LYS A 360 1.47 -4.77 -9.90
C LYS A 360 1.31 -5.76 -11.05
N ILE A 361 1.82 -5.45 -12.25
CA ILE A 361 1.82 -6.38 -13.39
C ILE A 361 2.64 -7.64 -13.06
N ARG A 362 3.81 -7.49 -12.44
CA ARG A 362 4.65 -8.62 -11.99
C ARG A 362 3.88 -9.50 -10.98
N CYS A 363 3.31 -8.90 -9.94
CA CYS A 363 2.52 -9.61 -8.93
C CYS A 363 1.31 -10.35 -9.54
N MET A 364 0.64 -9.76 -10.54
CA MET A 364 -0.45 -10.42 -11.26
C MET A 364 0.04 -11.62 -12.07
N ARG A 365 1.19 -11.51 -12.75
CA ARG A 365 1.80 -12.64 -13.49
C ARG A 365 2.18 -13.78 -12.54
N ASP A 366 2.82 -13.47 -11.42
CA ASP A 366 3.22 -14.48 -10.43
C ASP A 366 2.01 -15.18 -9.81
N SER A 367 0.95 -14.41 -9.51
CA SER A 367 -0.31 -14.95 -9.00
C SER A 367 -1.02 -15.81 -10.04
N LYS A 368 -1.00 -15.42 -11.32
CA LYS A 368 -1.51 -16.25 -12.42
C LYS A 368 -0.77 -17.58 -12.50
N THR A 369 0.56 -17.59 -12.44
CA THR A 369 1.36 -18.83 -12.48
C THR A 369 1.06 -19.73 -11.28
N ARG A 370 0.94 -19.15 -10.07
CA ARG A 370 0.53 -19.90 -8.86
C ARG A 370 -0.85 -20.51 -9.01
N PHE A 371 -1.81 -19.76 -9.54
CA PHE A 371 -3.17 -20.25 -9.78
C PHE A 371 -3.15 -21.46 -10.72
N HIS A 372 -2.43 -21.38 -11.86
CA HIS A 372 -2.32 -22.51 -12.79
C HIS A 372 -1.70 -23.75 -12.14
N SER A 373 -0.67 -23.59 -11.30
CA SER A 373 -0.05 -24.70 -10.57
C SER A 373 -1.01 -25.35 -9.58
N VAL A 374 -1.82 -24.56 -8.85
CA VAL A 374 -2.82 -25.09 -7.91
C VAL A 374 -3.95 -25.78 -8.65
N THR A 375 -4.46 -25.20 -9.75
CA THR A 375 -5.48 -25.84 -10.59
C THR A 375 -5.00 -27.19 -11.14
N TYR A 376 -3.75 -27.27 -11.62
CA TYR A 376 -3.19 -28.53 -12.08
C TYR A 376 -3.16 -29.60 -10.97
N LYS A 377 -2.72 -29.23 -9.75
CA LYS A 377 -2.70 -30.13 -8.60
C LYS A 377 -4.10 -30.57 -8.17
N LEU A 378 -5.07 -29.66 -8.22
CA LEU A 378 -6.48 -29.96 -7.92
C LEU A 378 -7.02 -31.00 -8.91
N ASN A 379 -6.86 -30.74 -10.21
CA ASN A 379 -7.32 -31.67 -11.25
C ASN A 379 -6.66 -33.05 -11.10
N HIS A 380 -5.37 -33.10 -10.75
CA HIS A 380 -4.69 -34.37 -10.51
C HIS A 380 -5.25 -35.11 -9.29
N ALA A 381 -5.50 -34.40 -8.18
CA ALA A 381 -6.11 -34.97 -6.99
C ALA A 381 -7.55 -35.44 -7.22
N GLU A 382 -8.32 -34.74 -8.07
CA GLU A 382 -9.66 -35.16 -8.49
C GLU A 382 -9.62 -36.49 -9.26
N ILE A 383 -8.66 -36.64 -10.19
CA ILE A 383 -8.46 -37.90 -10.93
C ILE A 383 -8.06 -39.05 -9.97
N GLU A 384 -7.15 -38.80 -9.03
CA GLU A 384 -6.78 -39.80 -8.01
C GLU A 384 -7.97 -40.20 -7.14
N LEU A 385 -8.79 -39.23 -6.76
CA LEU A 385 -9.98 -39.45 -5.95
C LEU A 385 -11.02 -40.29 -6.70
N ASP A 386 -11.27 -39.99 -7.96
CA ASP A 386 -12.19 -40.78 -8.80
C ASP A 386 -11.67 -42.19 -9.05
N THR A 387 -10.35 -42.36 -9.23
CA THR A 387 -9.72 -43.68 -9.32
C THR A 387 -9.92 -44.48 -8.04
N ALA A 388 -9.64 -43.87 -6.88
CA ALA A 388 -9.84 -44.50 -5.58
C ALA A 388 -11.32 -44.83 -5.31
N ARG A 389 -12.25 -43.98 -5.75
CA ARG A 389 -13.70 -44.28 -5.69
C ARG A 389 -14.05 -45.52 -6.50
N GLY A 390 -13.55 -45.62 -7.73
CA GLY A 390 -13.74 -46.80 -8.58
C GLY A 390 -13.16 -48.07 -7.96
N GLU A 391 -11.98 -47.98 -7.34
CA GLU A 391 -11.40 -49.11 -6.60
C GLU A 391 -12.27 -49.53 -5.41
N ILE A 392 -12.76 -48.57 -4.61
CA ILE A 392 -13.64 -48.84 -3.47
C ILE A 392 -14.93 -49.52 -3.91
N GLU A 393 -15.55 -49.04 -5.00
CA GLU A 393 -16.76 -49.65 -5.56
C GLU A 393 -16.48 -51.09 -6.01
N GLY A 394 -15.38 -51.33 -6.73
CA GLY A 394 -14.97 -52.68 -7.11
C GLY A 394 -14.61 -53.59 -5.92
N TRP A 395 -14.14 -53.03 -4.81
CA TRP A 395 -13.97 -53.79 -3.56
C TRP A 395 -15.30 -54.11 -2.88
N LYS A 396 -16.26 -53.20 -2.88
CA LYS A 396 -17.62 -53.42 -2.34
C LYS A 396 -18.37 -54.52 -3.11
N GLU A 397 -18.30 -54.51 -4.44
CA GLU A 397 -18.91 -55.56 -5.26
C GLU A 397 -18.32 -56.94 -4.95
N LYS A 398 -16.99 -57.02 -4.77
CA LYS A 398 -16.31 -58.27 -4.37
C LYS A 398 -16.71 -58.70 -2.96
N GLU A 399 -16.88 -57.76 -2.04
CA GLU A 399 -17.33 -58.02 -0.69
C GLU A 399 -18.76 -58.58 -0.69
N GLU A 400 -19.67 -57.97 -1.44
CA GLU A 400 -21.05 -58.43 -1.60
C GLU A 400 -21.13 -59.82 -2.25
N ALA A 401 -20.34 -60.08 -3.30
CA ALA A 401 -20.26 -61.39 -3.92
C ALA A 401 -19.81 -62.49 -2.95
N LEU A 402 -18.81 -62.20 -2.11
CA LEU A 402 -18.35 -63.12 -1.06
C LEU A 402 -19.41 -63.33 0.03
N HIS A 403 -20.19 -62.31 0.37
CA HIS A 403 -21.32 -62.45 1.29
C HIS A 403 -22.41 -63.36 0.74
N ILE A 404 -22.81 -63.16 -0.53
CA ILE A 404 -23.80 -64.00 -1.20
C ILE A 404 -23.33 -65.46 -1.26
N GLU A 405 -22.06 -65.69 -1.64
CA GLU A 405 -21.49 -67.04 -1.69
C GLU A 405 -21.44 -67.70 -0.30
N LYS A 406 -21.07 -66.93 0.74
CA LYS A 406 -21.07 -67.41 2.11
C LYS A 406 -22.46 -67.82 2.57
N ASP A 407 -23.48 -67.00 2.33
CA ASP A 407 -24.86 -67.28 2.71
C ASP A 407 -25.40 -68.50 1.96
N TYR A 408 -25.09 -68.63 0.67
CA TYR A 408 -25.42 -69.82 -0.12
C TYR A 408 -24.80 -71.10 0.46
N LEU A 409 -23.49 -71.09 0.74
CA LEU A 409 -22.80 -72.27 1.29
C LEU A 409 -23.29 -72.60 2.70
N PHE A 410 -23.62 -71.59 3.51
CA PHE A 410 -24.19 -71.77 4.84
C PHE A 410 -25.59 -72.42 4.77
N ASN A 411 -26.46 -71.92 3.90
CA ASN A 411 -27.79 -72.50 3.68
C ASN A 411 -27.69 -73.93 3.15
N LEU A 412 -26.83 -74.18 2.16
CA LEU A 412 -26.61 -75.52 1.61
C LEU A 412 -26.08 -76.49 2.69
N GLN A 413 -25.20 -76.03 3.58
CA GLN A 413 -24.76 -76.85 4.70
C GLN A 413 -25.90 -77.19 5.65
N SER A 414 -26.77 -76.20 5.95
CA SER A 414 -27.94 -76.39 6.81
C SER A 414 -28.95 -77.37 6.19
N GLU A 415 -29.25 -77.23 4.90
CA GLU A 415 -30.12 -78.13 4.14
C GLU A 415 -29.58 -79.56 4.11
N LEU A 416 -28.29 -79.75 3.81
CA LEU A 416 -27.67 -81.07 3.83
C LEU A 416 -27.69 -81.70 5.23
N GLN A 417 -27.56 -80.89 6.30
CA GLN A 417 -27.68 -81.39 7.67
C GLN A 417 -29.11 -81.84 7.97
N GLN A 418 -30.12 -81.02 7.63
CA GLN A 418 -31.53 -81.37 7.83
C GLN A 418 -31.95 -82.61 7.03
N GLU A 419 -31.50 -82.72 5.78
CA GLU A 419 -31.73 -83.89 4.93
C GLU A 419 -31.09 -85.15 5.52
N CYS A 420 -29.89 -85.04 6.08
CA CYS A 420 -29.22 -86.13 6.79
C CYS A 420 -30.03 -86.55 8.03
N ASP A 421 -30.42 -85.59 8.86
CA ASP A 421 -31.17 -85.85 10.10
C ASP A 421 -32.55 -86.48 9.80
N PHE A 422 -33.23 -85.99 8.76
CA PHE A 422 -34.53 -86.51 8.33
C PHE A 422 -34.43 -87.94 7.77
N LYS A 423 -33.41 -88.22 6.98
CA LYS A 423 -33.17 -89.57 6.45
C LYS A 423 -32.73 -90.54 7.52
N GLU A 424 -31.90 -90.10 8.46
CA GLU A 424 -31.54 -90.88 9.65
C GLU A 424 -32.78 -91.20 10.49
N PHE A 425 -33.64 -90.21 10.73
CA PHE A 425 -34.92 -90.42 11.41
C PHE A 425 -35.82 -91.42 10.67
N ARG A 426 -35.97 -91.29 9.34
CA ARG A 426 -36.75 -92.25 8.53
C ARG A 426 -36.18 -93.65 8.57
N ARG A 427 -34.86 -93.81 8.48
CA ARG A 427 -34.17 -95.10 8.59
C ARG A 427 -34.40 -95.72 9.97
N ASP A 428 -34.30 -94.92 11.02
CA ASP A 428 -34.46 -95.36 12.41
C ASP A 428 -35.94 -95.70 12.72
N GLU A 429 -36.91 -94.97 12.16
CA GLU A 429 -38.33 -95.31 12.21
C GLU A 429 -38.64 -96.60 11.43
N LEU A 430 -38.08 -96.77 10.23
CA LEU A 430 -38.19 -98.01 9.45
C LEU A 430 -37.65 -99.19 10.28
N ALA A 431 -36.52 -99.01 10.97
CA ALA A 431 -35.94 -100.03 11.84
C ALA A 431 -36.82 -100.40 13.05
N LYS A 432 -37.57 -99.45 13.62
CA LYS A 432 -38.52 -99.72 14.71
C LYS A 432 -39.78 -100.44 14.21
N ASN A 433 -40.26 -100.12 13.02
CA ASN A 433 -41.48 -100.68 12.42
C ASN A 433 -41.21 -101.90 11.52
N LYS A 434 -40.07 -102.58 11.73
CA LYS A 434 -39.60 -103.71 10.89
C LYS A 434 -40.61 -104.86 10.75
N ALA A 435 -41.53 -105.02 11.71
CA ALA A 435 -42.55 -106.07 11.68
C ALA A 435 -43.68 -105.81 10.66
N ASP A 436 -43.85 -104.57 10.20
CA ASP A 436 -44.97 -104.16 9.34
C ASP A 436 -44.63 -104.22 7.83
N PHE A 437 -43.39 -104.61 7.47
CA PHE A 437 -42.88 -104.63 6.10
C PHE A 437 -42.45 -106.04 5.64
N SER A 438 -42.53 -106.30 4.34
CA SER A 438 -41.93 -107.49 3.73
C SER A 438 -40.40 -107.44 3.88
N PRO A 439 -39.71 -108.57 4.17
CA PRO A 439 -38.25 -108.59 4.34
C PRO A 439 -37.47 -108.00 3.17
N ASP A 440 -37.93 -108.23 1.94
CA ASP A 440 -37.26 -107.74 0.72
C ASP A 440 -37.46 -106.22 0.57
N ASP A 441 -38.69 -105.71 0.74
CA ASP A 441 -38.99 -104.28 0.67
C ASP A 441 -38.31 -103.48 1.80
N TYR A 442 -38.19 -104.07 2.99
CA TYR A 442 -37.48 -103.48 4.13
C TYR A 442 -35.98 -103.33 3.84
N ASN A 443 -35.33 -104.40 3.38
CA ASN A 443 -33.89 -104.38 3.12
C ASN A 443 -33.56 -103.41 1.97
N ASP A 444 -34.32 -103.43 0.87
CA ASP A 444 -34.11 -102.52 -0.27
C ASP A 444 -34.26 -101.05 0.13
N THR A 445 -35.30 -100.71 0.92
CA THR A 445 -35.53 -99.34 1.37
C THR A 445 -34.51 -98.89 2.42
N TYR A 446 -34.10 -99.81 3.32
CA TYR A 446 -33.10 -99.53 4.34
C TYR A 446 -31.71 -99.32 3.74
N ASP A 447 -31.31 -100.14 2.77
CA ASP A 447 -30.03 -100.04 2.07
C ASP A 447 -30.00 -98.77 1.20
N MET A 448 -31.09 -98.44 0.51
CA MET A 448 -31.25 -97.18 -0.21
C MET A 448 -31.08 -95.97 0.72
N LEU A 449 -31.79 -95.93 1.85
CA LEU A 449 -31.66 -94.83 2.82
C LEU A 449 -30.26 -94.76 3.42
N THR A 450 -29.62 -95.90 3.65
CA THR A 450 -28.24 -95.96 4.18
C THR A 450 -27.23 -95.40 3.18
N GLU A 451 -27.39 -95.72 1.90
CA GLU A 451 -26.57 -95.17 0.81
C GLU A 451 -26.82 -93.67 0.60
N GLU A 452 -28.06 -93.21 0.67
CA GLU A 452 -28.38 -91.78 0.58
C GLU A 452 -27.83 -90.97 1.77
N ILE A 453 -27.92 -91.50 2.99
CA ILE A 453 -27.29 -90.89 4.18
C ILE A 453 -25.77 -90.84 3.99
N ARG A 454 -25.14 -91.91 3.48
CA ARG A 454 -23.70 -91.93 3.20
C ARG A 454 -23.33 -90.85 2.19
N TYR A 455 -24.07 -90.72 1.10
CA TYR A 455 -23.85 -89.69 0.09
C TYR A 455 -23.96 -88.26 0.65
N VAL A 456 -24.99 -87.97 1.45
CA VAL A 456 -25.15 -86.65 2.10
C VAL A 456 -24.03 -86.39 3.11
N ARG A 457 -23.65 -87.40 3.89
CA ARG A 457 -22.59 -87.34 4.89
C ARG A 457 -21.20 -87.15 4.28
N ASP A 458 -20.95 -87.69 3.08
CA ASP A 458 -19.70 -87.51 2.33
C ASP A 458 -19.63 -86.13 1.66
N ARG A 459 -20.77 -85.56 1.26
CA ARG A 459 -20.85 -84.23 0.64
C ARG A 459 -20.73 -83.09 1.64
N MET A 460 -21.26 -83.25 2.86
CA MET A 460 -21.21 -82.25 3.92
C MET A 460 -19.78 -81.74 4.29
N PRO A 461 -18.74 -82.59 4.45
CA PRO A 461 -17.38 -82.12 4.75
C PRO A 461 -16.76 -81.32 3.59
N LEU A 462 -17.19 -81.55 2.34
CA LEU A 462 -16.73 -80.75 1.19
C LEU A 462 -17.28 -79.32 1.28
N VAL A 463 -18.58 -79.16 1.58
CA VAL A 463 -19.20 -77.84 1.79
C VAL A 463 -18.59 -77.14 3.01
N LYS A 464 -18.35 -77.87 4.11
CA LYS A 464 -17.64 -77.31 5.29
C LYS A 464 -16.23 -76.83 4.97
N ARG A 465 -15.47 -77.55 4.13
CA ARG A 465 -14.14 -77.13 3.68
C ARG A 465 -14.21 -75.87 2.81
N GLN A 466 -15.18 -75.80 1.89
CA GLN A 466 -15.40 -74.61 1.07
C GLN A 466 -15.73 -73.39 1.94
N LEU A 467 -16.60 -73.55 2.94
CA LEU A 467 -16.95 -72.50 3.89
C LEU A 467 -15.73 -72.06 4.73
N GLN A 468 -14.89 -72.99 5.18
CA GLN A 468 -13.62 -72.68 5.86
C GLN A 468 -12.63 -71.95 4.95
N GLN A 469 -12.52 -72.33 3.68
CA GLN A 469 -11.68 -71.63 2.69
C GLN A 469 -12.17 -70.20 2.44
N LEU A 470 -13.48 -70.00 2.32
CA LEU A 470 -14.07 -68.67 2.16
C LEU A 470 -13.82 -67.81 3.41
N ASN A 471 -13.97 -68.37 4.61
CA ASN A 471 -13.73 -67.66 5.86
C ASN A 471 -12.25 -67.31 6.09
N THR A 472 -11.33 -68.18 5.66
CA THR A 472 -9.88 -67.89 5.71
C THR A 472 -9.48 -66.82 4.69
N ASN A 473 -10.06 -66.86 3.49
CA ASN A 473 -9.89 -65.80 2.49
C ASN A 473 -10.42 -64.46 2.98
N TRP A 474 -11.61 -64.43 3.60
CA TRP A 474 -12.19 -63.24 4.23
C TRP A 474 -11.30 -62.64 5.32
N ASN A 475 -10.82 -63.47 6.26
CA ASN A 475 -9.93 -63.01 7.33
C ASN A 475 -8.56 -62.55 6.79
N GLY A 476 -8.07 -63.18 5.72
CA GLY A 476 -6.86 -62.76 5.00
C GLY A 476 -7.02 -61.41 4.30
N TRP A 477 -8.23 -61.07 3.87
CA TRP A 477 -8.57 -59.76 3.32
C TRP A 477 -8.70 -58.68 4.41
N GLN A 478 -9.37 -59.00 5.51
CA GLN A 478 -9.54 -58.08 6.64
C GLN A 478 -8.20 -57.71 7.32
N THR A 479 -7.25 -58.65 7.35
CA THR A 479 -5.90 -58.42 7.86
C THR A 479 -5.01 -57.59 6.93
N LYS A 480 -5.24 -57.63 5.61
CA LYS A 480 -4.57 -56.69 4.66
C LYS A 480 -5.08 -55.25 4.84
N SER A 481 -6.35 -55.07 5.20
CA SER A 481 -6.94 -53.75 5.51
C SER A 481 -6.33 -53.10 6.78
N THR A 482 -5.94 -53.89 7.78
CA THR A 482 -5.36 -53.37 9.04
C THR A 482 -3.87 -52.98 8.95
N HIS A 483 -3.15 -53.34 7.88
CA HIS A 483 -1.77 -52.88 7.65
C HIS A 483 -1.66 -51.35 7.40
N VAL A 484 -2.78 -50.69 7.07
CA VAL A 484 -2.89 -49.24 6.97
C VAL A 484 -2.70 -48.54 8.34
N GLY A 485 -3.00 -49.23 9.46
CA GLY A 485 -2.85 -48.69 10.81
C GLY A 485 -1.40 -48.42 11.26
N ARG A 486 -0.42 -49.20 10.79
CA ARG A 486 1.02 -48.98 11.10
C ARG A 486 1.64 -47.82 10.29
N LEU A 487 1.07 -47.49 9.13
CA LEU A 487 1.47 -46.31 8.35
C LEU A 487 1.07 -45.00 9.06
N ASN A 488 0.03 -45.04 9.89
CA ASN A 488 -0.49 -43.88 10.61
C ASN A 488 0.52 -43.26 11.61
N GLY A 489 1.37 -44.08 12.27
CA GLY A 489 2.39 -43.58 13.20
C GLY A 489 3.55 -42.81 12.54
N ARG A 490 4.04 -43.30 11.39
CA ARG A 490 5.07 -42.58 10.60
C ARG A 490 4.50 -41.31 9.95
N TYR A 491 3.25 -41.38 9.53
CA TYR A 491 2.53 -40.26 8.94
C TYR A 491 2.33 -39.12 9.94
N LYS A 492 1.86 -39.44 11.16
CA LYS A 492 1.72 -38.48 12.27
C LYS A 492 3.05 -37.77 12.56
N MET A 493 4.12 -38.52 12.78
CA MET A 493 5.45 -37.95 13.05
C MET A 493 5.94 -37.03 11.92
N THR A 494 5.78 -37.44 10.66
CA THR A 494 6.28 -36.67 9.52
C THR A 494 5.48 -35.37 9.32
N LYS A 495 4.15 -35.42 9.49
CA LYS A 495 3.29 -34.22 9.45
C LYS A 495 3.62 -33.25 10.59
N SER A 496 3.81 -33.76 11.80
CA SER A 496 4.13 -32.92 12.96
C SER A 496 5.47 -32.22 12.81
N ILE A 497 6.50 -32.91 12.29
CA ILE A 497 7.79 -32.26 11.98
C ILE A 497 7.59 -31.10 10.99
N GLY A 498 6.77 -31.29 9.94
CA GLY A 498 6.48 -30.23 8.96
C GLY A 498 5.74 -29.02 9.55
N VAL A 499 4.84 -29.22 10.52
CA VAL A 499 4.19 -28.11 11.25
C VAL A 499 5.19 -27.40 12.16
N VAL A 500 5.99 -28.15 12.91
CA VAL A 500 7.02 -27.59 13.80
C VAL A 500 8.02 -26.74 13.01
N CYS A 501 8.49 -27.21 11.86
CA CYS A 501 9.50 -26.49 11.07
C CYS A 501 8.99 -25.12 10.56
N ARG A 502 7.69 -25.01 10.26
CA ARG A 502 7.07 -23.77 9.81
C ARG A 502 6.86 -22.76 10.93
N GLU A 503 6.48 -23.23 12.12
CA GLU A 503 6.00 -22.36 13.21
C GLU A 503 7.04 -22.08 14.33
N ILE A 504 8.14 -22.84 14.40
CA ILE A 504 9.06 -22.76 15.55
C ILE A 504 10.09 -21.62 15.49
N ASP A 505 10.27 -20.99 14.32
CA ASP A 505 11.14 -19.84 14.10
C ASP A 505 12.56 -19.98 14.68
N GLN A 506 12.90 -19.25 15.74
CA GLN A 506 14.24 -19.21 16.36
C GLN A 506 14.38 -20.21 17.51
N ASP A 507 13.26 -20.76 18.00
CA ASP A 507 13.22 -21.65 19.16
C ASP A 507 13.63 -23.10 18.83
N TRP A 508 13.91 -23.40 17.55
CA TRP A 508 14.30 -24.75 17.11
C TRP A 508 15.57 -25.25 17.81
N MET A 509 16.51 -24.36 18.17
CA MET A 509 17.73 -24.73 18.90
C MET A 509 17.39 -25.14 20.34
N LEU A 510 16.44 -24.46 20.97
CA LEU A 510 15.96 -24.79 22.31
C LEU A 510 15.15 -26.10 22.29
N LEU A 511 14.36 -26.31 21.24
CA LEU A 511 13.69 -27.60 21.01
C LEU A 511 14.73 -28.72 20.86
N TYR A 512 15.76 -28.52 20.02
CA TYR A 512 16.76 -29.56 19.76
C TYR A 512 17.54 -29.96 21.02
N ARG A 513 17.85 -28.99 21.90
CA ARG A 513 18.48 -29.24 23.20
C ARG A 513 17.58 -29.98 24.21
N THR A 514 16.27 -29.86 24.07
CA THR A 514 15.28 -30.45 25.00
C THR A 514 14.74 -31.81 24.53
N LEU A 515 15.02 -32.20 23.28
CA LEU A 515 14.63 -33.49 22.74
C LEU A 515 15.41 -34.64 23.40
N PRO A 516 14.73 -35.77 23.71
CA PRO A 516 15.40 -36.93 24.26
C PRO A 516 16.24 -37.64 23.18
N PHE A 517 17.43 -38.10 23.56
CA PHE A 517 18.29 -38.97 22.73
C PHE A 517 18.50 -40.32 23.42
N TYR A 518 18.45 -41.39 22.63
CA TYR A 518 18.69 -42.77 23.05
C TYR A 518 19.54 -43.42 21.95
N PRO A 519 20.83 -43.74 22.21
CA PRO A 519 21.56 -43.49 23.46
C PRO A 519 21.75 -41.99 23.78
N LYS A 520 21.99 -41.65 25.06
CA LYS A 520 22.21 -40.25 25.50
C LYS A 520 23.42 -39.66 24.77
N ARG A 521 23.26 -38.49 24.17
CA ARG A 521 24.34 -37.75 23.51
C ARG A 521 24.86 -36.66 24.45
N GLY A 522 26.17 -36.39 24.42
CA GLY A 522 26.78 -35.32 25.22
C GLY A 522 26.36 -33.94 24.72
N SER A 523 26.33 -32.95 25.62
CA SER A 523 25.98 -31.55 25.29
C SER A 523 26.89 -30.99 24.19
N GLU A 524 28.17 -31.32 24.20
CA GLU A 524 29.13 -30.90 23.18
C GLU A 524 28.79 -31.45 21.78
N THR A 525 28.21 -32.65 21.70
CA THR A 525 27.77 -33.22 20.43
C THR A 525 26.51 -32.51 19.91
N ILE A 526 25.59 -32.18 20.80
CA ILE A 526 24.37 -31.44 20.46
C ILE A 526 24.71 -30.03 19.95
N GLU A 527 25.67 -29.34 20.57
CA GLU A 527 26.12 -28.03 20.09
C GLU A 527 26.83 -28.11 18.74
N LYS A 528 27.62 -29.16 18.48
CA LYS A 528 28.22 -29.42 17.16
C LYS A 528 27.16 -29.65 16.08
N ASP A 529 26.08 -30.38 16.41
CA ASP A 529 24.98 -30.59 15.47
C ASP A 529 24.21 -29.31 15.16
N ILE A 530 24.00 -28.44 16.16
CA ILE A 530 23.38 -27.12 15.98
C ILE A 530 24.27 -26.21 15.11
N ALA A 531 25.58 -26.22 15.34
CA ALA A 531 26.53 -25.45 14.54
C ALA A 531 26.56 -25.93 13.08
N SER A 532 26.57 -27.25 12.84
CA SER A 532 26.51 -27.82 11.49
C SER A 532 25.17 -27.52 10.80
N ALA A 533 24.03 -27.62 11.49
CA ALA A 533 22.73 -27.25 10.92
C ALA A 533 22.62 -25.74 10.58
N ASN A 534 23.36 -24.88 11.29
CA ASN A 534 23.46 -23.46 10.96
C ASN A 534 24.36 -23.19 9.73
N MET A 535 25.37 -24.02 9.49
CA MET A 535 26.31 -23.87 8.37
C MET A 535 25.80 -24.54 7.09
N GLU A 536 25.11 -25.68 7.18
CA GLU A 536 24.70 -26.49 6.02
C GLU A 536 23.38 -26.03 5.37
N SER A 537 22.53 -25.30 6.10
CA SER A 537 21.19 -24.95 5.60
C SER A 537 21.15 -23.60 4.87
N ALA A 538 21.32 -23.64 3.54
CA ALA A 538 21.11 -22.50 2.64
C ALA A 538 19.62 -22.11 2.46
N ARG A 539 18.68 -22.84 3.08
CA ARG A 539 17.22 -22.77 2.82
C ARG A 539 16.41 -22.01 3.88
N GLY A 540 17.01 -21.07 4.59
CA GLY A 540 16.30 -20.23 5.58
C GLY A 540 15.96 -20.95 6.89
N LYS A 541 15.10 -20.34 7.72
CA LYS A 541 14.82 -20.77 9.11
C LYS A 541 14.15 -22.15 9.18
N GLU A 542 13.19 -22.41 8.30
CA GLU A 542 12.46 -23.69 8.21
C GLU A 542 13.40 -24.86 7.87
N GLY A 543 14.39 -24.62 6.99
CA GLY A 543 15.38 -25.62 6.60
C GLY A 543 16.27 -26.09 7.77
N ARG A 544 16.61 -25.18 8.69
CA ARG A 544 17.46 -25.48 9.87
C ARG A 544 16.71 -26.36 10.87
N ALA A 545 15.46 -26.03 11.15
CA ALA A 545 14.60 -26.82 12.03
C ALA A 545 14.34 -28.22 11.45
N LEU A 546 14.11 -28.32 10.14
CA LEU A 546 13.88 -29.59 9.45
C LEU A 546 15.12 -30.49 9.50
N GLU A 547 16.29 -29.92 9.26
CA GLU A 547 17.55 -30.65 9.31
C GLU A 547 17.84 -31.16 10.73
N ALA A 548 17.65 -30.31 11.74
CA ALA A 548 17.80 -30.68 13.15
C ALA A 548 16.83 -31.82 13.53
N LEU A 549 15.53 -31.69 13.26
CA LEU A 549 14.55 -32.72 13.60
C LEU A 549 14.76 -34.02 12.81
N THR A 550 15.25 -33.94 11.57
CA THR A 550 15.63 -35.11 10.77
C THR A 550 16.84 -35.82 11.37
N ARG A 551 17.85 -35.07 11.83
CA ARG A 551 19.01 -35.62 12.55
C ARG A 551 18.60 -36.26 13.87
N TRP A 552 17.73 -35.60 14.64
CA TRP A 552 17.17 -36.19 15.86
C TRP A 552 16.51 -37.54 15.57
N ARG A 553 15.65 -37.62 14.56
CA ARG A 553 14.98 -38.86 14.15
C ARG A 553 15.95 -39.96 13.70
N ARG A 554 17.10 -39.60 13.11
CA ARG A 554 18.15 -40.57 12.70
C ARG A 554 18.96 -41.08 13.89
N HIS A 555 19.30 -40.21 14.84
CA HIS A 555 20.17 -40.54 15.96
C HIS A 555 19.43 -41.03 17.20
N HIS A 556 18.11 -40.90 17.24
CA HIS A 556 17.25 -41.41 18.29
C HIS A 556 16.55 -42.69 17.84
N THR A 557 17.11 -43.85 18.21
CA THR A 557 16.65 -45.17 17.73
C THR A 557 15.24 -45.56 18.19
N ARG A 558 14.63 -44.76 19.07
CA ARG A 558 13.29 -45.00 19.65
C ARG A 558 12.39 -43.77 19.58
N ALA A 559 12.62 -42.85 18.64
CA ALA A 559 11.84 -41.62 18.53
C ALA A 559 10.33 -41.86 18.39
N LYS A 560 9.56 -41.40 19.36
CA LYS A 560 8.10 -41.41 19.32
C LYS A 560 7.54 -40.01 19.11
N PHE A 561 6.32 -39.95 18.58
CA PHE A 561 5.61 -38.70 18.38
C PHE A 561 5.40 -37.95 19.70
N GLU A 562 5.14 -38.69 20.77
CA GLU A 562 4.92 -38.18 22.11
C GLU A 562 6.16 -37.43 22.66
N ASP A 563 7.37 -37.88 22.31
CA ASP A 563 8.63 -37.27 22.74
C ASP A 563 8.79 -35.85 22.16
N LEU A 564 8.31 -35.62 20.93
CA LEU A 564 8.31 -34.32 20.27
C LEU A 564 7.30 -33.36 20.92
N ILE A 565 6.10 -33.85 21.24
CA ILE A 565 5.06 -33.06 21.91
C ILE A 565 5.49 -32.68 23.33
N GLU A 566 6.11 -33.61 24.07
CA GLU A 566 6.60 -33.33 25.42
C GLU A 566 7.74 -32.29 25.40
N ALA A 567 8.64 -32.35 24.41
CA ALA A 567 9.68 -31.34 24.23
C ALA A 567 9.09 -29.96 23.88
N LEU A 568 8.07 -29.88 23.01
CA LEU A 568 7.36 -28.63 22.70
C LEU A 568 6.66 -28.02 23.93
N LYS A 569 6.06 -28.86 24.79
CA LYS A 569 5.48 -28.42 26.07
C LYS A 569 6.55 -27.90 27.03
N LYS A 570 7.73 -28.54 27.08
CA LYS A 570 8.86 -28.10 27.93
C LYS A 570 9.41 -26.73 27.52
N ILE A 571 9.43 -26.41 26.23
CA ILE A 571 9.82 -25.08 25.73
C ILE A 571 8.66 -24.06 25.77
N LYS A 572 7.51 -24.42 26.37
CA LYS A 572 6.29 -23.60 26.49
C LYS A 572 5.60 -23.22 25.18
N ARG A 573 5.94 -23.85 24.05
CA ARG A 573 5.30 -23.62 22.74
C ARG A 573 4.02 -24.45 22.57
N HIS A 574 3.00 -24.12 23.37
CA HIS A 574 1.68 -24.77 23.34
C HIS A 574 0.88 -24.41 22.08
N ASP A 575 1.17 -23.25 21.49
CA ASP A 575 0.67 -22.78 20.21
C ASP A 575 0.92 -23.80 19.09
N ILE A 576 2.15 -24.32 19.00
CA ILE A 576 2.52 -25.31 17.98
C ILE A 576 1.84 -26.66 18.23
N VAL A 577 1.67 -27.05 19.50
CA VAL A 577 0.98 -28.30 19.86
C VAL A 577 -0.49 -28.27 19.43
N VAL A 578 -1.16 -27.14 19.59
CA VAL A 578 -2.54 -26.94 19.11
C VAL A 578 -2.61 -27.02 17.59
N GLU A 579 -1.64 -26.43 16.88
CA GLU A 579 -1.62 -26.48 15.41
C GLU A 579 -1.30 -27.88 14.87
N ILE A 580 -0.44 -28.64 15.55
CA ILE A 580 -0.21 -30.06 15.25
C ILE A 580 -1.50 -30.84 15.44
N ASP A 581 -2.25 -30.60 16.52
CA ASP A 581 -3.50 -31.30 16.80
C ASP A 581 -4.56 -31.01 15.72
N LYS A 582 -4.71 -29.74 15.28
CA LYS A 582 -5.59 -29.39 14.14
C LYS A 582 -5.20 -30.10 12.83
N VAL A 583 -3.91 -30.29 12.56
CA VAL A 583 -3.44 -30.92 11.32
C VAL A 583 -3.58 -32.45 11.37
N LEU A 584 -3.47 -33.05 12.56
CA LEU A 584 -3.62 -34.49 12.76
C LEU A 584 -5.07 -34.91 12.95
N ASN A 585 -5.87 -34.07 13.61
CA ASN A 585 -7.28 -34.21 13.90
C ASN A 585 -7.99 -32.94 13.37
N PRO A 586 -8.16 -32.79 12.04
CA PRO A 586 -8.89 -31.66 11.51
C PRO A 586 -10.28 -31.62 12.15
N PRO A 587 -10.73 -30.46 12.66
CA PRO A 587 -12.05 -30.36 13.25
C PRO A 587 -13.07 -30.85 12.22
N ASN A 588 -13.96 -31.74 12.66
CA ASN A 588 -15.00 -32.29 11.81
C ASN A 588 -15.91 -31.12 11.39
N LEU A 589 -15.78 -30.63 10.17
CA LEU A 589 -16.52 -29.49 9.62
C LEU A 589 -18.02 -29.80 9.39
N MET A 590 -18.58 -30.80 10.09
CA MET A 590 -19.99 -31.19 10.03
C MET A 590 -20.77 -30.90 11.31
N GLU A 591 -20.13 -30.29 12.32
CA GLU A 591 -20.84 -29.64 13.42
C GLU A 591 -20.41 -28.17 13.46
N GLU A 592 -20.71 -27.44 12.39
CA GLU A 592 -21.26 -26.11 12.64
C GLU A 592 -22.54 -26.39 13.42
N GLU A 593 -22.57 -26.01 14.71
CA GLU A 593 -23.84 -25.81 15.40
C GLU A 593 -24.74 -25.07 14.41
N GLU A 594 -25.81 -25.72 13.97
CA GLU A 594 -26.95 -25.04 13.37
C GLU A 594 -27.41 -24.04 14.43
N GLN A 595 -26.83 -22.84 14.40
CA GLN A 595 -27.43 -21.70 15.05
C GLN A 595 -28.74 -21.50 14.32
N GLU A 596 -29.81 -22.11 14.84
CA GLU A 596 -31.18 -21.86 14.46
C GLU A 596 -31.32 -20.35 14.32
N ILE A 597 -31.44 -19.89 13.08
CA ILE A 597 -31.69 -18.50 12.78
C ILE A 597 -33.06 -18.22 13.39
N TYR A 598 -33.08 -17.55 14.54
CA TYR A 598 -34.32 -17.14 15.19
C TYR A 598 -35.05 -16.17 14.24
N VAL A 599 -36.02 -16.70 13.51
CA VAL A 599 -36.94 -15.91 12.69
C VAL A 599 -38.16 -15.60 13.54
N PRO A 600 -38.48 -14.31 13.81
CA PRO A 600 -39.67 -13.96 14.57
C PRO A 600 -40.94 -14.50 13.87
N PRO A 601 -41.94 -15.03 14.62
CA PRO A 601 -43.14 -15.64 14.05
C PRO A 601 -44.04 -14.68 13.24
N SER A 602 -43.71 -13.39 13.19
CA SER A 602 -44.38 -12.39 12.35
C SER A 602 -43.88 -12.34 10.90
N VAL A 603 -42.82 -13.07 10.55
CA VAL A 603 -42.24 -13.06 9.20
C VAL A 603 -42.89 -14.17 8.36
N ALA A 604 -43.52 -13.81 7.25
CA ALA A 604 -44.14 -14.77 6.35
C ALA A 604 -43.10 -15.76 5.79
N PRO A 605 -43.41 -17.07 5.65
CA PRO A 605 -42.46 -18.10 5.25
C PRO A 605 -41.71 -17.82 3.94
N GLU A 606 -42.37 -17.13 3.01
CA GLU A 606 -41.82 -16.76 1.70
C GLU A 606 -40.70 -15.71 1.77
N LEU A 607 -40.61 -14.95 2.88
CA LEU A 607 -39.64 -13.88 3.07
C LEU A 607 -38.42 -14.30 3.89
N VAL A 608 -38.39 -15.55 4.38
CA VAL A 608 -37.30 -16.11 5.20
C VAL A 608 -35.93 -16.05 4.48
N PRO A 609 -35.81 -16.35 3.18
CA PRO A 609 -34.52 -16.24 2.46
C PRO A 609 -33.99 -14.81 2.40
N PHE A 610 -34.87 -13.80 2.46
CA PHE A 610 -34.53 -12.39 2.31
C PHE A 610 -34.40 -11.65 3.64
N TYR A 611 -34.71 -12.31 4.77
CA TYR A 611 -34.73 -11.69 6.09
C TYR A 611 -33.36 -11.09 6.49
N LYS A 612 -32.26 -11.80 6.21
CA LYS A 612 -30.89 -11.30 6.45
C LYS A 612 -30.54 -10.07 5.61
N GLU A 613 -31.05 -9.98 4.39
CA GLU A 613 -30.80 -8.83 3.51
C GLU A 613 -31.60 -7.60 3.94
N VAL A 614 -32.85 -7.81 4.37
CA VAL A 614 -33.71 -6.74 4.92
C VAL A 614 -33.14 -6.23 6.25
N GLU A 615 -32.68 -7.11 7.13
CA GLU A 615 -32.05 -6.72 8.40
C GLU A 615 -30.75 -5.94 8.16
N ARG A 616 -29.91 -6.40 7.24
CA ARG A 616 -28.68 -5.69 6.84
C ARG A 616 -29.00 -4.31 6.26
N TYR A 617 -30.05 -4.19 5.46
CA TYR A 617 -30.51 -2.92 4.91
C TYR A 617 -31.02 -1.98 6.01
N ASP A 618 -31.78 -2.48 7.00
CA ASP A 618 -32.26 -1.67 8.12
C ASP A 618 -31.16 -1.25 9.09
N GLN A 619 -30.15 -2.10 9.29
CA GLN A 619 -28.94 -1.75 10.04
C GLN A 619 -28.15 -0.64 9.34
N LEU A 620 -27.97 -0.74 8.01
CA LEU A 620 -27.36 0.32 7.20
C LEU A 620 -28.17 1.62 7.25
N ARG A 621 -29.50 1.52 7.21
CA ARG A 621 -30.40 2.68 7.30
C ARG A 621 -30.35 3.34 8.68
N LYS A 622 -30.30 2.56 9.77
CA LYS A 622 -30.08 3.07 11.14
C LYS A 622 -28.72 3.73 11.28
N ALA A 623 -27.65 3.13 10.74
CA ALA A 623 -26.31 3.71 10.73
C ALA A 623 -26.28 5.05 9.98
N HIS A 624 -26.93 5.15 8.81
CA HIS A 624 -27.07 6.40 8.07
C HIS A 624 -27.88 7.46 8.81
N LYS A 625 -28.97 7.06 9.49
CA LYS A 625 -29.80 7.97 10.30
C LYS A 625 -29.02 8.52 11.50
N ASN A 626 -28.21 7.69 12.15
CA ASN A 626 -27.35 8.11 13.26
C ASN A 626 -26.21 9.02 12.80
N ARG A 627 -25.61 8.74 11.62
CA ARG A 627 -24.58 9.59 11.01
C ARG A 627 -25.14 10.96 10.59
N ARG A 628 -26.39 11.03 10.14
CA ARG A 628 -27.07 12.32 9.91
C ARG A 628 -27.30 13.09 11.21
N LYS A 629 -27.77 12.42 12.28
CA LYS A 629 -27.99 13.08 13.58
C LYS A 629 -26.69 13.63 14.20
N SER A 630 -25.57 12.90 14.10
CA SER A 630 -24.28 13.38 14.61
C SER A 630 -23.76 14.60 13.84
N VAL A 631 -23.94 14.63 12.51
CA VAL A 631 -23.57 15.80 11.68
C VAL A 631 -24.44 17.02 12.03
N THR A 632 -25.74 16.83 12.29
CA THR A 632 -26.61 17.94 12.70
C THR A 632 -26.23 18.47 14.09
N GLN A 633 -25.92 17.58 15.04
CA GLN A 633 -25.45 17.97 16.38
C GLN A 633 -24.10 18.70 16.35
N HIS A 634 -23.19 18.28 15.46
CA HIS A 634 -21.90 18.94 15.30
C HIS A 634 -22.03 20.36 14.71
N LYS A 635 -22.97 20.55 13.77
CA LYS A 635 -23.30 21.87 13.20
C LYS A 635 -23.99 22.79 14.21
N THR A 636 -24.87 22.29 15.08
CA THR A 636 -25.48 23.11 16.14
C THR A 636 -24.47 23.47 17.24
N ALA A 637 -23.51 22.58 17.56
CA ALA A 637 -22.45 22.86 18.52
C ALA A 637 -21.42 23.88 18.01
N GLN A 638 -21.13 23.91 16.70
CA GLN A 638 -20.29 24.96 16.10
C GLN A 638 -21.00 26.32 16.06
N LYS A 639 -22.32 26.34 15.87
CA LYS A 639 -23.11 27.59 15.84
C LYS A 639 -23.34 28.23 17.21
N GLN A 640 -23.07 27.50 18.31
CA GLN A 640 -23.10 28.03 19.68
C GLN A 640 -21.72 28.48 20.19
N LYS A 641 -20.65 28.23 19.42
CA LYS A 641 -19.27 28.65 19.74
C LYS A 641 -18.76 29.81 18.87
N SER A 642 -19.56 30.27 17.90
CA SER A 642 -19.47 31.59 17.26
C SER A 642 -20.50 32.52 17.88
#